data_AF-A0A1W0A8X5-F1
#
_entry.id   AF-A0A1W0A8X5-F1
#
_cell.length_a   1.000
_cell.length_b   1.000
_cell.length_c   1.000
_cell.angle_alpha   90.00
_cell.angle_beta   90.00
_cell.angle_gamma   90.00
#
_symmetry.space_group_name_H-M   'P 1'
#
loop_
_entity.id
_entity.type
_entity.pdbx_description
1 polymer ?
#
loop_
_entity_poly.entity_id
_entity_poly.type
_entity_poly.pdbx_seq_one_letter_code
_entity_poly.pdbx_strand_id
1 'polypeptide(L)'
;METSSVSPSKSNLHTVRATTAPASPPRTGSPTRKLPPSVKEIKSRLPDIPLDFSFMNLNTVMDIVKEEPISGRKRGTDSPEKPPSPPKKVDGLSEDEPYSPPVSIRLNDNGLTQLDDLDAALAAVFEEPSRLQWIDLSGNAISKIPEKLFLPYTELSTLHLHANNLSLYSDIDSLQCLTRLRQLTLHGNPVEEKKHYRNYTIFHLPSLVQLDYSTITRADRERAETWSITYRKNLYQQSFATLLITTMRRQLTRRITVNELIEIQWGITCRVPLLLWVYLQHALTFIFFGLIGVMHLNMDHGMIVAMESYANKASGIVLILVALLHLVPFLPPRWLRSKRLKRSSFWPKICHFRKLRIPINVQISLNHFIAVACETYMAYDMSRRIVNSNIAALYAILLALNCICTSWLLFLRHSGSKLILISIVDSAISFALSAGFPFFFLVIPLIEFTLTSNRAISHSLHWFAHLYSTSRTLCVSSLLALLMRILPGLTNYLVLRRVAKSLSWGPTLQLLTQNMHQNMSSVGPTDSSTNSNKMAQAFTTKQGYGRLLKLVFMINIIWGFLVAMFGIKAAFNRVPCPPYCVYSSAPWFSSTCNCIYALFNCQEQNVNGSTVDKYFDPTLLGENLVFLHVQQCSVPHGIELNTITQFQSLYGIKLDYTNLVNWDISGTELPDSVMLFDIHYSQLTKVPKILSPINPKVRWIYLVGNMIQSIPLEIWQSWYNAMSIWLSENQLREIPHGALQVISGLEILALNNNQLLEIPENELIQLSSLNTLYLEVNQISKFPSSLIQANSNLRIYLNHNPILSIPSTFNTALSSMKVQVASTPFCFSNASFSVQICYQDCAPTCGRIHLFNYLCDHSCNTSTCNFDQGDCIDS
;
A
#
# COMPACT_ATOMS: atom_id res chain seq x y z
N MET A 1 32.38 59.53 11.55
CA MET A 1 33.22 58.79 12.51
C MET A 1 33.93 57.71 11.71
N GLU A 2 34.89 58.08 10.86
CA GLU A 2 36.32 58.29 11.20
C GLU A 2 36.97 56.97 11.64
N THR A 3 38.03 56.42 11.03
CA THR A 3 39.08 56.96 10.13
C THR A 3 39.84 55.76 9.48
N SER A 4 40.17 55.81 8.18
CA SER A 4 41.52 56.02 7.55
C SER A 4 42.49 54.81 7.65
N SER A 5 43.43 54.48 6.75
CA SER A 5 43.82 54.88 5.38
C SER A 5 45.16 54.18 5.07
N VAL A 6 45.31 53.66 3.84
CA VAL A 6 46.54 53.66 3.00
C VAL A 6 47.70 52.64 3.28
N SER A 7 48.10 52.02 2.15
CA SER A 7 49.20 51.11 1.74
C SER A 7 50.65 51.72 1.86
N PRO A 8 51.79 51.16 1.32
CA PRO A 8 52.08 49.90 0.59
C PRO A 8 53.41 49.13 0.94
N SER A 9 53.55 47.93 0.35
CA SER A 9 54.76 47.27 -0.23
C SER A 9 56.02 46.81 0.57
N LYS A 10 56.35 45.52 0.32
CA LYS A 10 57.66 44.86 0.07
C LYS A 10 58.64 44.49 1.22
N SER A 11 58.79 43.17 1.32
CA SER A 11 60.04 42.36 1.28
C SER A 11 60.67 41.82 2.59
N ASN A 12 61.01 40.53 2.46
CA ASN A 12 62.06 39.73 3.12
C ASN A 12 61.81 39.03 4.47
N LEU A 13 61.62 37.72 4.30
CA LEU A 13 62.25 36.56 4.94
C LEU A 13 62.49 36.50 6.47
N HIS A 14 62.12 35.31 6.95
CA HIS A 14 62.72 34.49 8.00
C HIS A 14 62.01 34.42 9.37
N THR A 15 61.42 33.22 9.53
CA THR A 15 61.56 32.28 10.67
C THR A 15 60.68 32.42 11.92
N VAL A 16 59.90 31.34 12.09
CA VAL A 16 59.84 30.44 13.26
C VAL A 16 58.69 30.62 14.28
N ARG A 17 57.78 29.62 14.21
CA ARG A 17 57.08 28.86 15.28
C ARG A 17 56.20 29.64 16.27
N ALA A 18 55.13 29.09 16.85
CA ALA A 18 54.57 27.73 16.93
C ALA A 18 53.12 27.86 17.45
N THR A 19 52.30 26.81 17.28
CA THR A 19 51.58 26.06 18.35
C THR A 19 50.52 25.12 17.74
N THR A 20 50.75 23.80 17.82
CA THR A 20 50.00 22.77 18.60
C THR A 20 48.74 22.24 17.87
N ALA A 21 48.75 21.02 17.27
CA ALA A 21 48.76 19.65 17.85
C ALA A 21 47.33 19.11 18.14
N PRO A 22 47.10 17.78 18.26
CA PRO A 22 47.60 16.67 17.42
C PRO A 22 46.59 15.50 17.21
N ALA A 23 47.05 14.50 16.43
CA ALA A 23 46.96 13.03 16.66
C ALA A 23 46.18 12.20 15.62
N SER A 24 46.91 11.46 14.76
CA SER A 24 47.17 10.01 14.93
C SER A 24 48.01 9.41 13.78
N PRO A 25 48.76 8.30 13.99
CA PRO A 25 49.98 7.95 13.25
C PRO A 25 49.92 6.54 12.56
N PRO A 26 51.03 5.87 12.18
CA PRO A 26 51.66 5.96 10.85
C PRO A 26 51.86 4.58 10.17
N ARG A 27 52.37 4.54 8.93
CA ARG A 27 53.16 3.38 8.43
C ARG A 27 54.11 3.76 7.30
N THR A 28 55.39 3.80 7.65
CA THR A 28 56.56 3.89 6.77
C THR A 28 57.04 2.49 6.36
N GLY A 29 57.63 2.39 5.16
CA GLY A 29 58.46 1.24 4.79
C GLY A 29 58.47 0.95 3.29
N SER A 30 59.28 1.69 2.54
CA SER A 30 59.70 1.33 1.19
C SER A 30 60.57 0.06 1.20
N PRO A 31 60.44 -0.80 0.17
CA PRO A 31 61.63 -1.33 -0.49
C PRO A 31 61.64 -0.92 -1.97
N THR A 32 62.83 -0.51 -2.40
CA THR A 32 63.32 -0.33 -3.77
C THR A 32 62.52 -1.06 -4.86
N ARG A 33 61.88 -0.26 -5.73
CA ARG A 33 61.23 -0.71 -6.96
C ARG A 33 62.33 -1.05 -7.98
N LYS A 34 62.62 -2.34 -8.19
CA LYS A 34 63.28 -2.76 -9.43
C LYS A 34 62.36 -2.35 -10.58
N LEU A 35 62.84 -1.47 -11.47
CA LEU A 35 62.15 -1.21 -12.73
C LEU A 35 61.99 -2.54 -13.49
N PRO A 36 60.88 -2.76 -14.21
CA PRO A 36 60.84 -3.82 -15.21
C PRO A 36 61.94 -3.53 -16.26
N PRO A 37 62.60 -4.57 -16.80
CA PRO A 37 63.68 -4.39 -17.77
C PRO A 37 63.15 -3.59 -18.97
N SER A 38 63.97 -2.66 -19.47
CA SER A 38 63.61 -1.86 -20.64
C SER A 38 63.52 -2.77 -21.88
N VAL A 39 62.72 -2.39 -22.88
CA VAL A 39 62.54 -3.11 -24.16
C VAL A 39 63.87 -3.41 -24.91
N LYS A 40 64.98 -2.79 -24.49
CA LYS A 40 66.34 -3.07 -25.01
C LYS A 40 66.99 -4.35 -24.44
N GLU A 41 66.48 -4.94 -23.36
CA GLU A 41 67.03 -6.18 -22.76
C GLU A 41 66.40 -7.49 -23.29
N ILE A 42 65.44 -7.42 -24.21
CA ILE A 42 64.82 -8.62 -24.84
C ILE A 42 65.61 -9.10 -26.07
N LYS A 43 66.62 -8.34 -26.54
CA LYS A 43 67.34 -8.62 -27.80
C LYS A 43 68.68 -9.38 -27.67
N SER A 44 68.90 -10.18 -26.62
CA SER A 44 70.21 -10.85 -26.41
C SER A 44 70.17 -12.36 -26.16
N ARG A 45 69.18 -13.09 -26.69
CA ARG A 45 69.33 -14.54 -26.90
C ARG A 45 69.37 -14.82 -28.40
N LEU A 46 70.40 -15.53 -28.85
CA LEU A 46 70.51 -16.04 -30.21
C LEU A 46 69.24 -16.84 -30.57
N PRO A 47 68.85 -16.84 -31.86
CA PRO A 47 67.59 -17.41 -32.28
C PRO A 47 67.60 -18.94 -32.16
N ASP A 48 66.81 -19.49 -31.24
CA ASP A 48 66.39 -20.89 -31.33
C ASP A 48 65.66 -21.04 -32.68
N ILE A 49 66.25 -21.80 -33.61
CA ILE A 49 65.68 -22.04 -34.95
C ILE A 49 64.30 -22.67 -34.74
N PRO A 50 63.20 -22.01 -35.17
CA PRO A 50 61.87 -22.56 -35.01
C PRO A 50 61.76 -23.83 -35.83
N LEU A 51 61.02 -24.79 -35.31
CA LEU A 51 60.62 -25.93 -36.10
C LEU A 51 59.64 -25.45 -37.18
N ASP A 52 60.07 -25.45 -38.44
CA ASP A 52 59.36 -24.76 -39.52
C ASP A 52 58.56 -25.72 -40.40
N PHE A 53 57.24 -25.59 -40.36
CA PHE A 53 56.26 -26.31 -41.17
C PHE A 53 55.38 -25.37 -41.99
N SER A 54 55.86 -24.16 -42.25
CA SER A 54 55.10 -23.18 -43.05
C SER A 54 55.00 -23.57 -44.52
N PHE A 55 53.92 -23.19 -45.20
CA PHE A 55 53.72 -23.43 -46.65
C PHE A 55 53.79 -24.91 -47.09
N MET A 56 53.60 -25.87 -46.18
CA MET A 56 53.67 -27.31 -46.47
C MET A 56 52.33 -27.91 -46.90
N ASN A 57 51.30 -27.07 -47.08
CA ASN A 57 49.96 -27.49 -47.51
C ASN A 57 49.30 -28.47 -46.51
N LEU A 58 49.59 -28.31 -45.22
CA LEU A 58 49.06 -29.16 -44.15
C LEU A 58 47.56 -28.91 -43.98
N ASN A 59 46.75 -29.97 -43.91
CA ASN A 59 45.31 -29.85 -43.73
C ASN A 59 44.90 -30.11 -42.27
N THR A 60 45.71 -30.89 -41.54
CA THR A 60 45.51 -31.19 -40.12
C THR A 60 46.80 -30.98 -39.34
N VAL A 61 46.70 -30.62 -38.07
CA VAL A 61 47.88 -30.36 -37.23
C VAL A 61 48.73 -31.62 -37.04
N MET A 62 48.12 -32.81 -37.11
CA MET A 62 48.84 -34.10 -37.02
C MET A 62 49.74 -34.39 -38.22
N ASP A 63 49.58 -33.69 -39.34
CA ASP A 63 50.44 -33.88 -40.52
C ASP A 63 51.91 -33.53 -40.21
N ILE A 64 52.17 -32.68 -39.22
CA ILE A 64 53.54 -32.37 -38.75
C ILE A 64 54.27 -33.59 -38.21
N VAL A 65 53.56 -34.65 -37.80
CA VAL A 65 54.17 -35.90 -37.34
C VAL A 65 54.78 -36.66 -38.53
N LYS A 66 54.17 -36.54 -39.71
CA LYS A 66 54.52 -37.28 -40.93
C LYS A 66 55.52 -36.54 -41.82
N GLU A 67 55.47 -35.21 -41.83
CA GLU A 67 56.29 -34.37 -42.71
C GLU A 67 57.60 -33.92 -42.06
N GLU A 68 58.73 -33.88 -42.75
CA GLU A 68 59.97 -33.31 -42.18
C GLU A 68 59.92 -31.77 -42.19
N PRO A 69 60.33 -31.07 -41.11
CA PRO A 69 60.33 -29.60 -41.07
C PRO A 69 61.35 -29.03 -42.06
N ILE A 70 61.03 -27.87 -42.64
CA ILE A 70 61.87 -27.13 -43.60
C ILE A 70 63.24 -26.79 -43.00
N SER A 71 63.25 -26.47 -41.71
CA SER A 71 64.47 -26.27 -40.92
C SER A 71 64.23 -26.65 -39.46
N GLY A 72 65.25 -27.21 -38.81
CA GLY A 72 65.15 -27.80 -37.46
C GLY A 72 65.06 -29.34 -37.48
N ARG A 73 65.39 -30.00 -36.37
CA ARG A 73 65.28 -31.46 -36.24
C ARG A 73 64.09 -31.81 -35.35
N LYS A 74 63.26 -32.77 -35.77
CA LYS A 74 62.25 -33.39 -34.90
C LYS A 74 62.91 -34.23 -33.81
N ARG A 75 62.16 -34.57 -32.77
CA ARG A 75 62.48 -35.60 -31.78
C ARG A 75 63.08 -36.85 -32.44
N GLY A 76 64.32 -37.20 -32.06
CA GLY A 76 65.03 -38.38 -32.56
C GLY A 76 64.27 -39.65 -32.25
N THR A 77 63.78 -40.34 -33.28
CA THR A 77 63.26 -41.70 -33.17
C THR A 77 64.33 -42.65 -33.67
N ASP A 78 65.14 -43.17 -32.75
CA ASP A 78 65.99 -44.32 -33.02
C ASP A 78 65.10 -45.53 -33.32
N SER A 79 65.16 -46.06 -34.53
CA SER A 79 65.19 -47.51 -34.80
C SER A 79 65.63 -47.80 -36.24
N PRO A 80 66.27 -48.96 -36.47
CA PRO A 80 67.29 -49.12 -37.50
C PRO A 80 66.70 -49.61 -38.81
N GLU A 81 67.06 -48.98 -39.94
CA GLU A 81 67.51 -49.68 -41.17
C GLU A 81 67.79 -48.68 -42.31
N LYS A 82 69.06 -48.71 -42.75
CA LYS A 82 69.67 -48.19 -44.01
C LYS A 82 69.90 -46.67 -44.21
N PRO A 83 71.14 -46.26 -44.56
CA PRO A 83 71.48 -44.93 -45.13
C PRO A 83 71.33 -44.96 -46.66
N PRO A 84 71.08 -43.82 -47.38
CA PRO A 84 72.08 -42.76 -47.68
C PRO A 84 71.43 -41.35 -47.83
N SER A 85 72.05 -40.17 -48.06
CA SER A 85 73.34 -39.68 -48.62
C SER A 85 73.48 -38.16 -48.30
N PRO A 86 74.69 -37.54 -48.33
CA PRO A 86 74.90 -36.09 -48.17
C PRO A 86 74.97 -35.37 -49.55
N PRO A 87 75.20 -34.03 -49.68
CA PRO A 87 75.03 -32.86 -48.79
C PRO A 87 74.30 -31.66 -49.48
N LYS A 88 74.11 -30.53 -48.77
CA LYS A 88 74.60 -29.22 -49.26
C LYS A 88 74.94 -28.30 -48.09
N LYS A 89 76.23 -27.93 -48.05
CA LYS A 89 76.79 -26.87 -47.21
C LYS A 89 76.06 -25.55 -47.48
N VAL A 90 75.70 -24.84 -46.41
CA VAL A 90 75.80 -23.39 -46.38
C VAL A 90 76.80 -23.08 -45.27
N ASP A 91 77.84 -22.34 -45.66
CA ASP A 91 79.03 -22.09 -44.87
C ASP A 91 78.74 -21.22 -43.64
N GLY A 92 79.36 -21.60 -42.52
CA GLY A 92 79.66 -20.69 -41.42
C GLY A 92 78.76 -20.80 -40.19
N LEU A 93 79.01 -21.79 -39.34
CA LEU A 93 79.29 -21.67 -37.89
C LEU A 93 79.43 -23.07 -37.26
N SER A 94 80.20 -23.12 -36.19
CA SER A 94 80.87 -24.27 -35.55
C SER A 94 79.98 -25.40 -35.03
N GLU A 95 80.46 -26.64 -35.20
CA GLU A 95 80.12 -27.81 -34.39
C GLU A 95 80.53 -27.57 -32.91
N ASP A 96 79.81 -28.19 -31.97
CA ASP A 96 79.84 -28.05 -30.50
C ASP A 96 78.96 -26.94 -29.87
N GLU A 97 77.72 -26.76 -30.36
CA GLU A 97 76.65 -26.19 -29.52
C GLU A 97 75.85 -27.30 -28.81
N PRO A 98 75.60 -27.19 -27.49
CA PRO A 98 74.66 -28.09 -26.81
C PRO A 98 73.29 -27.94 -27.46
N TYR A 99 72.72 -29.04 -27.96
CA TYR A 99 71.39 -29.04 -28.54
C TYR A 99 70.38 -28.41 -27.55
N SER A 100 69.95 -27.19 -27.86
CA SER A 100 68.82 -26.55 -27.19
C SER A 100 67.56 -27.03 -27.91
N PRO A 101 66.64 -27.75 -27.24
CA PRO A 101 65.41 -28.16 -27.88
C PRO A 101 64.64 -26.91 -28.33
N PRO A 102 64.09 -26.89 -29.56
CA PRO A 102 63.40 -25.72 -30.07
C PRO A 102 62.26 -25.34 -29.12
N VAL A 103 62.15 -24.05 -28.83
CA VAL A 103 61.03 -23.48 -28.03
C VAL A 103 60.06 -22.72 -28.92
N SER A 104 60.16 -22.90 -30.23
CA SER A 104 59.38 -22.19 -31.22
C SER A 104 58.95 -23.12 -32.36
N ILE A 105 57.73 -22.91 -32.85
CA ILE A 105 57.19 -23.63 -34.01
C ILE A 105 56.48 -22.65 -34.95
N ARG A 106 56.67 -22.86 -36.25
CA ARG A 106 56.03 -22.08 -37.30
C ARG A 106 55.14 -23.00 -38.15
N LEU A 107 53.85 -22.69 -38.22
CA LEU A 107 52.80 -23.44 -38.92
C LEU A 107 52.00 -22.54 -39.86
N ASN A 108 52.50 -21.34 -40.20
CA ASN A 108 51.76 -20.37 -40.99
C ASN A 108 51.57 -20.80 -42.46
N ASP A 109 50.55 -20.23 -43.09
CA ASP A 109 50.24 -20.42 -44.52
C ASP A 109 50.02 -21.89 -44.90
N ASN A 110 49.19 -22.57 -44.11
CA ASN A 110 48.72 -23.93 -44.36
C ASN A 110 47.18 -23.96 -44.47
N GLY A 111 46.61 -25.14 -44.72
CA GLY A 111 45.16 -25.38 -44.80
C GLY A 111 44.49 -25.72 -43.46
N LEU A 112 45.09 -25.36 -42.32
CA LEU A 112 44.60 -25.80 -41.01
C LEU A 112 43.26 -25.13 -40.67
N THR A 113 42.24 -25.93 -40.36
CA THR A 113 40.89 -25.44 -40.01
C THR A 113 40.53 -25.64 -38.54
N GLN A 114 41.15 -26.62 -37.88
CA GLN A 114 40.90 -27.03 -36.50
C GLN A 114 42.22 -27.30 -35.77
N LEU A 115 42.21 -27.13 -34.44
CA LEU A 115 43.40 -27.28 -33.57
C LEU A 115 43.22 -28.37 -32.50
N ASP A 116 42.21 -29.22 -32.59
CA ASP A 116 41.85 -30.18 -31.53
C ASP A 116 42.99 -31.15 -31.17
N ASP A 117 43.80 -31.54 -32.17
CA ASP A 117 44.94 -32.45 -32.00
C ASP A 117 46.29 -31.73 -31.84
N LEU A 118 46.32 -30.40 -31.67
CA LEU A 118 47.58 -29.64 -31.58
C LEU A 118 48.45 -30.12 -30.40
N ASP A 119 47.86 -30.49 -29.27
CA ASP A 119 48.65 -30.99 -28.12
C ASP A 119 49.30 -32.35 -28.39
N ALA A 120 48.56 -33.26 -29.02
CA ALA A 120 49.10 -34.56 -29.43
C ALA A 120 50.20 -34.40 -30.50
N ALA A 121 49.98 -33.50 -31.47
CA ALA A 121 50.94 -33.20 -32.52
C ALA A 121 52.23 -32.58 -31.97
N LEU A 122 52.12 -31.61 -31.05
CA LEU A 122 53.27 -30.98 -30.40
C LEU A 122 54.01 -31.97 -29.48
N ALA A 123 53.31 -32.83 -28.74
CA ALA A 123 53.93 -33.86 -27.90
C ALA A 123 54.69 -34.94 -28.70
N ALA A 124 54.29 -35.18 -29.95
CA ALA A 124 55.00 -36.09 -30.85
C ALA A 124 56.31 -35.48 -31.36
N VAL A 125 56.41 -34.15 -31.43
CA VAL A 125 57.51 -33.47 -32.12
C VAL A 125 58.46 -32.73 -31.16
N PHE A 126 57.98 -32.29 -30.00
CA PHE A 126 58.76 -31.69 -28.91
C PHE A 126 58.94 -32.68 -27.75
N GLU A 127 60.12 -32.65 -27.10
CA GLU A 127 60.36 -33.42 -25.86
C GLU A 127 59.58 -32.88 -24.67
N GLU A 128 59.50 -31.55 -24.56
CA GLU A 128 58.78 -30.86 -23.49
C GLU A 128 57.97 -29.69 -24.08
N PRO A 129 56.76 -29.95 -24.63
CA PRO A 129 55.94 -28.94 -25.29
C PRO A 129 55.61 -27.74 -24.39
N SER A 130 55.53 -27.93 -23.07
CA SER A 130 55.24 -26.87 -22.09
C SER A 130 56.26 -25.72 -22.07
N ARG A 131 57.47 -25.94 -22.59
CA ARG A 131 58.54 -24.94 -22.73
C ARG A 131 58.42 -24.05 -23.96
N LEU A 132 57.44 -24.29 -24.85
CA LEU A 132 57.20 -23.47 -26.04
C LEU A 132 56.97 -22.00 -25.67
N GLN A 133 57.74 -21.12 -26.30
CA GLN A 133 57.72 -19.67 -26.12
C GLN A 133 57.10 -18.93 -27.31
N TRP A 134 57.14 -19.51 -28.51
CA TRP A 134 56.57 -18.89 -29.72
C TRP A 134 55.85 -19.91 -30.61
N ILE A 135 54.62 -19.59 -31.01
CA ILE A 135 53.85 -20.37 -31.96
C ILE A 135 53.33 -19.42 -33.06
N ASP A 136 53.57 -19.78 -34.31
CA ASP A 136 52.98 -19.08 -35.46
C ASP A 136 51.93 -19.95 -36.16
N LEU A 137 50.67 -19.55 -36.11
CA LEU A 137 49.52 -20.19 -36.75
C LEU A 137 48.85 -19.26 -37.76
N SER A 138 49.54 -18.20 -38.20
CA SER A 138 48.96 -17.20 -39.11
C SER A 138 48.69 -17.76 -40.52
N GLY A 139 47.85 -17.08 -41.31
CA GLY A 139 47.62 -17.46 -42.72
C GLY A 139 46.94 -18.82 -42.93
N ASN A 140 46.18 -19.30 -41.94
CA ASN A 140 45.45 -20.57 -42.00
C ASN A 140 43.94 -20.33 -42.13
N ALA A 141 43.12 -21.37 -42.01
CA ALA A 141 41.65 -21.29 -42.05
C ALA A 141 41.01 -21.57 -40.68
N ILE A 142 41.71 -21.27 -39.58
CA ILE A 142 41.27 -21.62 -38.22
C ILE A 142 40.05 -20.78 -37.85
N SER A 143 38.94 -21.46 -37.54
CA SER A 143 37.66 -20.82 -37.23
C SER A 143 37.31 -20.75 -35.74
N LYS A 144 38.01 -21.53 -34.90
CA LYS A 144 37.75 -21.62 -33.47
C LYS A 144 38.99 -22.08 -32.69
N ILE A 145 39.20 -21.51 -31.50
CA ILE A 145 40.21 -21.98 -30.54
C ILE A 145 39.53 -22.83 -29.43
N PRO A 146 39.97 -24.07 -29.16
CA PRO A 146 39.41 -24.87 -28.06
C PRO A 146 39.74 -24.29 -26.66
N GLU A 147 38.75 -24.27 -25.75
CA GLU A 147 38.73 -23.55 -24.45
C GLU A 147 39.84 -23.94 -23.44
N LYS A 148 40.60 -25.00 -23.73
CA LYS A 148 41.68 -25.50 -22.86
C LYS A 148 42.96 -25.87 -23.61
N LEU A 149 43.03 -25.57 -24.91
CA LEU A 149 44.12 -26.02 -25.76
C LEU A 149 45.48 -25.52 -25.25
N PHE A 150 45.55 -24.26 -24.86
CA PHE A 150 46.80 -23.60 -24.48
C PHE A 150 47.14 -23.73 -22.99
N LEU A 151 46.35 -24.45 -22.19
CA LEU A 151 46.58 -24.63 -20.76
C LEU A 151 47.98 -25.22 -20.42
N PRO A 152 48.52 -26.19 -21.20
CA PRO A 152 49.84 -26.78 -20.93
C PRO A 152 51.04 -25.86 -21.28
N TYR A 153 50.86 -24.84 -22.13
CA TYR A 153 51.94 -24.01 -22.67
C TYR A 153 52.15 -22.73 -21.85
N THR A 154 52.47 -22.90 -20.56
CA THR A 154 52.57 -21.78 -19.61
C THR A 154 53.71 -20.80 -19.89
N GLU A 155 54.69 -21.21 -20.69
CA GLU A 155 55.85 -20.40 -21.10
C GLU A 155 55.63 -19.61 -22.39
N LEU A 156 54.46 -19.77 -23.04
CA LEU A 156 54.19 -19.13 -24.32
C LEU A 156 54.15 -17.61 -24.18
N SER A 157 55.06 -16.94 -24.90
CA SER A 157 55.28 -15.50 -24.84
C SER A 157 54.77 -14.77 -26.08
N THR A 158 54.80 -15.44 -27.24
CA THR A 158 54.41 -14.87 -28.53
C THR A 158 53.49 -15.85 -29.25
N LEU A 159 52.36 -15.36 -29.75
CA LEU A 159 51.41 -16.17 -30.50
C LEU A 159 50.92 -15.38 -31.72
N HIS A 160 51.09 -15.94 -32.91
CA HIS A 160 50.55 -15.34 -34.13
C HIS A 160 49.33 -16.12 -34.63
N LEU A 161 48.22 -15.42 -34.78
CA LEU A 161 46.92 -15.96 -35.21
C LEU A 161 46.27 -15.09 -36.30
N HIS A 162 47.00 -14.13 -36.87
CA HIS A 162 46.48 -13.26 -37.89
C HIS A 162 46.14 -13.99 -39.20
N ALA A 163 45.31 -13.39 -40.04
CA ALA A 163 44.86 -13.97 -41.31
C ALA A 163 44.30 -15.39 -41.14
N ASN A 164 43.32 -15.53 -40.25
CA ASN A 164 42.54 -16.75 -40.01
C ASN A 164 41.04 -16.41 -40.07
N ASN A 165 40.17 -17.36 -39.69
CA ASN A 165 38.71 -17.18 -39.72
C ASN A 165 38.10 -17.04 -38.30
N LEU A 166 38.85 -16.51 -37.33
CA LEU A 166 38.37 -16.32 -35.97
C LEU A 166 37.38 -15.16 -35.90
N SER A 167 36.16 -15.45 -35.45
CA SER A 167 35.08 -14.46 -35.45
C SER A 167 34.55 -14.12 -34.06
N LEU A 168 34.83 -14.92 -33.02
CA LEU A 168 34.20 -14.78 -31.70
C LEU A 168 35.16 -14.23 -30.64
N TYR A 169 34.62 -13.49 -29.67
CA TYR A 169 35.39 -13.05 -28.50
C TYR A 169 35.79 -14.22 -27.58
N SER A 170 35.04 -15.33 -27.61
CA SER A 170 35.37 -16.55 -26.86
C SER A 170 36.69 -17.19 -27.31
N ASP A 171 37.11 -16.96 -28.55
CA ASP A 171 38.42 -17.43 -29.03
C ASP A 171 39.56 -16.66 -28.33
N ILE A 172 39.36 -15.36 -28.06
CA ILE A 172 40.27 -14.52 -27.27
C ILE A 172 40.22 -14.92 -25.79
N ASP A 173 39.02 -15.22 -25.26
CA ASP A 173 38.87 -15.69 -23.88
C ASP A 173 39.61 -16.99 -23.61
N SER A 174 39.72 -17.86 -24.62
CA SER A 174 40.47 -19.12 -24.54
C SER A 174 41.98 -18.92 -24.36
N LEU A 175 42.50 -17.72 -24.65
CA LEU A 175 43.90 -17.35 -24.47
C LEU A 175 44.21 -16.81 -23.06
N GLN A 176 43.19 -16.58 -22.21
CA GLN A 176 43.38 -16.01 -20.87
C GLN A 176 44.25 -16.88 -19.94
N CYS A 177 44.37 -18.18 -20.22
CA CYS A 177 45.26 -19.08 -19.48
C CYS A 177 46.75 -18.76 -19.69
N LEU A 178 47.11 -18.07 -20.77
CA LEU A 178 48.48 -17.73 -21.14
C LEU A 178 48.98 -16.51 -20.37
N THR A 179 49.22 -16.67 -19.08
CA THR A 179 49.64 -15.57 -18.18
C THR A 179 50.98 -14.91 -18.52
N ARG A 180 51.82 -15.58 -19.33
CA ARG A 180 53.12 -15.05 -19.82
C ARG A 180 53.06 -14.46 -21.22
N LEU A 181 51.91 -14.47 -21.90
CA LEU A 181 51.76 -13.95 -23.26
C LEU A 181 52.05 -12.44 -23.30
N ARG A 182 53.02 -12.04 -24.12
CA ARG A 182 53.46 -10.66 -24.33
C ARG A 182 53.07 -10.13 -25.70
N GLN A 183 53.12 -10.95 -26.74
CA GLN A 183 52.83 -10.54 -28.11
C GLN A 183 51.75 -11.41 -28.74
N LEU A 184 50.73 -10.78 -29.31
CA LEU A 184 49.62 -11.44 -30.00
C LEU A 184 49.30 -10.72 -31.30
N THR A 185 49.06 -11.49 -32.37
CA THR A 185 48.53 -10.96 -33.64
C THR A 185 47.24 -11.68 -34.01
N LEU A 186 46.24 -10.91 -34.39
CA LEU A 186 44.85 -11.31 -34.64
C LEU A 186 44.23 -10.51 -35.80
N HIS A 187 44.88 -9.45 -36.30
CA HIS A 187 44.44 -8.74 -37.50
C HIS A 187 44.22 -9.67 -38.70
N GLY A 188 43.37 -9.28 -39.66
CA GLY A 188 42.97 -10.14 -40.78
C GLY A 188 42.04 -11.30 -40.38
N ASN A 189 41.51 -11.30 -39.16
CA ASN A 189 40.42 -12.19 -38.74
C ASN A 189 39.10 -11.40 -38.66
N PRO A 190 37.94 -12.04 -38.90
CA PRO A 190 36.64 -11.38 -38.74
C PRO A 190 36.38 -10.74 -37.36
N VAL A 191 37.06 -11.20 -36.30
CA VAL A 191 36.97 -10.61 -34.95
C VAL A 191 37.52 -9.17 -34.88
N GLU A 192 38.44 -8.80 -35.78
CA GLU A 192 39.03 -7.46 -35.84
C GLU A 192 37.97 -6.38 -36.16
N GLU A 193 36.98 -6.71 -36.99
CA GLU A 193 35.91 -5.79 -37.38
C GLU A 193 34.91 -5.50 -36.24
N LYS A 194 34.96 -6.26 -35.13
CA LYS A 194 34.03 -6.06 -34.03
C LYS A 194 34.32 -4.79 -33.24
N LYS A 195 33.26 -4.02 -32.98
CA LYS A 195 33.34 -2.76 -32.22
C LYS A 195 34.02 -2.99 -30.86
N HIS A 196 35.06 -2.19 -30.60
CA HIS A 196 35.90 -2.27 -29.39
C HIS A 196 36.79 -3.52 -29.27
N TYR A 197 37.03 -4.26 -30.36
CA TYR A 197 37.93 -5.42 -30.39
C TYR A 197 39.25 -5.19 -29.62
N ARG A 198 39.97 -4.11 -29.93
CA ARG A 198 41.24 -3.79 -29.25
C ARG A 198 41.09 -3.61 -27.74
N ASN A 199 40.05 -2.91 -27.28
CA ASN A 199 39.80 -2.68 -25.86
C ASN A 199 39.39 -3.99 -25.14
N TYR A 200 38.59 -4.83 -25.81
CA TYR A 200 38.21 -6.15 -25.32
C TYR A 200 39.46 -7.02 -25.11
N THR A 201 40.32 -7.14 -26.13
CA THR A 201 41.54 -7.96 -26.08
C THR A 201 42.50 -7.48 -24.99
N ILE A 202 42.73 -6.17 -24.86
CA ILE A 202 43.63 -5.60 -23.85
C ILE A 202 43.09 -5.82 -22.42
N PHE A 203 41.77 -5.73 -22.22
CA PHE A 203 41.15 -5.95 -20.92
C PHE A 203 41.25 -7.41 -20.48
N HIS A 204 40.96 -8.34 -21.40
CA HIS A 204 40.95 -9.78 -21.10
C HIS A 204 42.35 -10.40 -21.03
N LEU A 205 43.36 -9.82 -21.68
CA LEU A 205 44.74 -10.30 -21.66
C LEU A 205 45.69 -9.24 -21.04
N PRO A 206 45.73 -9.10 -19.70
CA PRO A 206 46.48 -8.04 -19.05
C PRO A 206 48.01 -8.19 -19.13
N SER A 207 48.52 -9.39 -19.44
CA SER A 207 49.97 -9.66 -19.59
C SER A 207 50.58 -9.08 -20.88
N LEU A 208 49.72 -8.70 -21.84
CA LEU A 208 50.09 -8.36 -23.21
C LEU A 208 50.79 -7.00 -23.30
N VAL A 209 51.85 -6.95 -24.10
CA VAL A 209 52.71 -5.78 -24.35
C VAL A 209 52.54 -5.26 -25.77
N GLN A 210 52.27 -6.14 -26.74
CA GLN A 210 52.08 -5.77 -28.15
C GLN A 210 50.92 -6.57 -28.78
N LEU A 211 49.96 -5.86 -29.37
CA LEU A 211 48.79 -6.43 -30.06
C LEU A 211 48.77 -5.94 -31.51
N ASP A 212 48.66 -6.85 -32.48
CA ASP A 212 48.59 -6.52 -33.92
C ASP A 212 49.75 -5.60 -34.34
N TYR A 213 50.97 -6.00 -33.95
CA TYR A 213 52.23 -5.26 -34.14
C TYR A 213 52.30 -3.87 -33.48
N SER A 214 51.25 -3.42 -32.79
CA SER A 214 51.21 -2.14 -32.09
C SER A 214 51.46 -2.29 -30.59
N THR A 215 52.33 -1.46 -30.02
CA THR A 215 52.66 -1.47 -28.59
C THR A 215 51.45 -1.01 -27.76
N ILE A 216 51.17 -1.71 -26.66
CA ILE A 216 50.10 -1.36 -25.72
C ILE A 216 50.65 -0.34 -24.72
N THR A 217 50.12 0.88 -24.79
CA THR A 217 50.50 1.98 -23.89
C THR A 217 49.68 1.97 -22.60
N ARG A 218 50.08 2.78 -21.62
CA ARG A 218 49.27 2.99 -20.40
C ARG A 218 47.89 3.57 -20.71
N ALA A 219 47.79 4.50 -21.67
CA ALA A 219 46.53 5.08 -22.10
C ALA A 219 45.58 4.04 -22.72
N ASP A 220 46.12 3.02 -23.41
CA ASP A 220 45.31 1.92 -23.94
C ASP A 220 44.69 1.08 -22.81
N ARG A 221 45.44 0.84 -21.73
CA ARG A 221 44.94 0.09 -20.56
C ARG A 221 43.85 0.85 -19.82
N GLU A 222 44.01 2.15 -19.64
CA GLU A 222 42.99 3.01 -19.01
C GLU A 222 41.71 3.09 -19.87
N ARG A 223 41.84 3.15 -21.21
CA ARG A 223 40.70 3.06 -22.14
C ARG A 223 39.99 1.70 -22.09
N ALA A 224 40.75 0.61 -22.01
CA ALA A 224 40.20 -0.74 -21.88
C ALA A 224 39.46 -0.94 -20.55
N GLU A 225 40.01 -0.43 -19.44
CA GLU A 225 39.35 -0.44 -18.13
C GLU A 225 38.06 0.39 -18.13
N THR A 226 38.09 1.60 -18.70
CA THR A 226 36.91 2.47 -18.85
C THR A 226 35.84 1.83 -19.74
N TRP A 227 36.25 1.21 -20.85
CA TRP A 227 35.36 0.42 -21.71
C TRP A 227 34.69 -0.71 -20.92
N SER A 228 35.45 -1.45 -20.09
CA SER A 228 34.92 -2.57 -19.30
C SER A 228 33.86 -2.13 -18.30
N ILE A 229 33.98 -0.93 -17.72
CA ILE A 229 33.01 -0.36 -16.78
C ILE A 229 31.75 0.11 -17.55
N THR A 230 31.96 0.77 -18.69
CA THR A 230 30.87 1.38 -19.47
C THR A 230 30.01 0.34 -20.19
N TYR A 231 30.62 -0.72 -20.73
CA TYR A 231 29.94 -1.77 -21.49
C TYR A 231 29.63 -3.04 -20.68
N ARG A 232 30.03 -3.12 -19.39
CA ARG A 232 29.72 -4.24 -18.47
C ARG A 232 28.23 -4.58 -18.40
N LYS A 233 27.35 -3.59 -18.59
CA LYS A 233 25.89 -3.80 -18.57
C LYS A 233 25.35 -4.52 -19.82
N ASN A 234 25.99 -4.38 -20.98
CA ASN A 234 25.50 -4.99 -22.23
C ASN A 234 26.11 -6.38 -22.49
N LEU A 235 27.34 -6.65 -22.02
CA LEU A 235 27.99 -7.96 -22.19
C LEU A 235 27.39 -9.06 -21.28
N TYR A 236 26.74 -8.69 -20.18
CA TYR A 236 25.98 -9.64 -19.33
C TYR A 236 24.70 -10.18 -19.98
N GLN A 237 24.18 -9.53 -21.03
CA GLN A 237 22.94 -9.96 -21.69
C GLN A 237 23.16 -11.01 -22.79
N GLN A 238 24.35 -11.08 -23.40
CA GLN A 238 24.62 -12.05 -24.48
C GLN A 238 25.23 -13.37 -24.00
N SER A 239 25.99 -13.39 -22.90
CA SER A 239 26.62 -14.61 -22.38
C SER A 239 25.69 -15.45 -21.47
N PHE A 240 24.61 -14.84 -20.95
CA PHE A 240 23.66 -15.53 -20.07
C PHE A 240 22.81 -16.57 -20.81
N ALA A 241 22.46 -16.34 -22.08
CA ALA A 241 21.66 -17.28 -22.87
C ALA A 241 22.42 -18.60 -23.16
N THR A 242 23.70 -18.50 -23.50
CA THR A 242 24.52 -19.66 -23.87
C THR A 242 25.01 -20.44 -22.65
N LEU A 243 25.30 -19.76 -21.54
CA LEU A 243 25.62 -20.41 -20.27
C LEU A 243 24.37 -21.05 -19.64
N LEU A 244 23.17 -20.45 -19.77
CA LEU A 244 21.92 -21.10 -19.34
C LEU A 244 21.71 -22.43 -20.09
N ILE A 245 21.89 -22.45 -21.41
CA ILE A 245 21.60 -23.65 -22.22
C ILE A 245 22.60 -24.79 -21.92
N THR A 246 23.88 -24.47 -21.67
CA THR A 246 24.90 -25.50 -21.36
C THR A 246 24.92 -25.93 -19.89
N THR A 247 24.66 -25.04 -18.93
CA THR A 247 24.48 -25.44 -17.51
C THR A 247 23.17 -26.18 -17.27
N MET A 248 22.08 -25.84 -17.98
CA MET A 248 20.83 -26.61 -17.97
C MET A 248 21.00 -28.04 -18.51
N ARG A 249 21.92 -28.28 -19.47
CA ARG A 249 22.15 -29.61 -20.04
C ARG A 249 23.04 -30.51 -19.17
N ARG A 250 24.01 -29.95 -18.43
CA ARG A 250 24.91 -30.71 -17.54
C ARG A 250 24.38 -30.91 -16.12
N GLN A 251 23.42 -30.11 -15.65
CA GLN A 251 22.73 -30.35 -14.37
C GLN A 251 21.50 -31.26 -14.48
N LEU A 252 21.06 -31.61 -15.70
CA LEU A 252 19.91 -32.50 -15.93
C LEU A 252 20.16 -33.98 -15.55
N THR A 253 21.37 -34.34 -15.10
CA THR A 253 21.71 -35.70 -14.62
C THR A 253 22.01 -35.79 -13.12
N ARG A 254 21.90 -34.71 -12.33
CA ARG A 254 21.97 -34.80 -10.86
C ARG A 254 20.76 -34.13 -10.21
N ARG A 255 19.84 -34.99 -9.76
CA ARG A 255 18.57 -34.73 -9.06
C ARG A 255 18.62 -33.60 -8.00
N ILE A 256 18.44 -32.35 -8.43
CA ILE A 256 17.83 -31.26 -7.66
C ILE A 256 16.97 -30.50 -8.66
N THR A 257 15.66 -30.49 -8.47
CA THR A 257 14.70 -30.00 -9.48
C THR A 257 14.83 -28.49 -9.68
N VAL A 258 14.93 -28.03 -10.94
CA VAL A 258 14.99 -26.63 -11.41
C VAL A 258 14.04 -25.67 -10.68
N ASN A 259 12.91 -26.17 -10.19
CA ASN A 259 11.96 -25.39 -9.40
C ASN A 259 12.59 -24.86 -8.09
N GLU A 260 13.31 -25.68 -7.30
CA GLU A 260 13.83 -25.27 -5.98
C GLU A 260 14.86 -24.13 -6.07
N LEU A 261 15.65 -24.06 -7.16
CA LEU A 261 16.63 -22.99 -7.36
C LEU A 261 15.97 -21.64 -7.68
N ILE A 262 14.91 -21.66 -8.50
CA ILE A 262 14.09 -20.49 -8.81
C ILE A 262 13.39 -20.01 -7.52
N GLU A 263 12.83 -20.91 -6.72
CA GLU A 263 12.17 -20.56 -5.46
C GLU A 263 13.09 -19.84 -4.46
N ILE A 264 14.36 -20.24 -4.37
CA ILE A 264 15.36 -19.60 -3.49
C ILE A 264 15.69 -18.18 -3.96
N GLN A 265 15.82 -17.97 -5.28
CA GLN A 265 16.18 -16.66 -5.84
C GLN A 265 15.02 -15.66 -5.76
N TRP A 266 13.78 -16.09 -6.04
CA TRP A 266 12.57 -15.30 -5.81
C TRP A 266 12.34 -14.97 -4.33
N GLY A 267 12.56 -15.95 -3.45
CA GLY A 267 12.42 -15.79 -2.00
C GLY A 267 13.39 -14.77 -1.39
N ILE A 268 14.56 -14.53 -2.00
CA ILE A 268 15.55 -13.54 -1.54
C ILE A 268 15.28 -12.16 -2.15
N THR A 269 15.00 -12.06 -3.45
CA THR A 269 14.76 -10.78 -4.14
C THR A 269 13.44 -10.12 -3.74
N CYS A 270 12.37 -10.90 -3.55
CA CYS A 270 11.07 -10.37 -3.15
C CYS A 270 10.89 -10.25 -1.63
N ARG A 271 11.83 -10.73 -0.81
CA ARG A 271 11.72 -10.75 0.65
C ARG A 271 11.43 -9.37 1.25
N VAL A 272 12.24 -8.38 0.89
CA VAL A 272 12.16 -7.03 1.46
C VAL A 272 10.88 -6.33 0.99
N PRO A 273 10.53 -6.30 -0.31
CA PRO A 273 9.24 -5.78 -0.77
C PRO A 273 8.03 -6.44 -0.10
N LEU A 274 8.04 -7.76 0.06
CA LEU A 274 6.93 -8.50 0.69
C LEU A 274 6.81 -8.24 2.19
N LEU A 275 7.94 -8.12 2.89
CA LEU A 275 7.91 -7.69 4.30
C LEU A 275 7.40 -6.27 4.43
N LEU A 276 7.86 -5.33 3.59
CA LEU A 276 7.34 -3.96 3.55
C LEU A 276 5.83 -3.94 3.31
N TRP A 277 5.34 -4.77 2.40
CA TRP A 277 3.90 -4.94 2.16
C TRP A 277 3.15 -5.45 3.40
N VAL A 278 3.65 -6.48 4.09
CA VAL A 278 3.07 -6.98 5.34
C VAL A 278 3.06 -5.90 6.43
N TYR A 279 4.13 -5.13 6.56
CA TYR A 279 4.19 -4.00 7.49
C TYR A 279 3.22 -2.87 7.11
N LEU A 280 3.05 -2.57 5.82
CA LEU A 280 2.05 -1.62 5.33
C LEU A 280 0.63 -2.10 5.68
N GLN A 281 0.33 -3.39 5.50
CA GLN A 281 -0.96 -3.98 5.90
C GLN A 281 -1.20 -3.84 7.42
N HIS A 282 -0.18 -4.08 8.26
CA HIS A 282 -0.28 -3.83 9.70
C HIS A 282 -0.54 -2.34 10.01
N ALA A 283 0.17 -1.42 9.35
CA ALA A 283 0.00 0.01 9.55
C ALA A 283 -1.41 0.49 9.16
N LEU A 284 -1.91 0.09 7.98
CA LEU A 284 -3.25 0.45 7.53
C LEU A 284 -4.34 -0.16 8.42
N THR A 285 -4.16 -1.40 8.90
CA THR A 285 -5.11 -2.03 9.84
C THR A 285 -5.10 -1.32 11.19
N PHE A 286 -3.94 -0.87 11.68
CA PHE A 286 -3.82 -0.04 12.88
C PHE A 286 -4.57 1.28 12.71
N ILE A 287 -4.38 1.98 11.59
CA ILE A 287 -5.06 3.24 11.29
C ILE A 287 -6.57 3.03 11.25
N PHE A 288 -7.05 2.02 10.52
CA PHE A 288 -8.47 1.72 10.37
C PHE A 288 -9.16 1.47 11.73
N PHE A 289 -8.70 0.47 12.50
CA PHE A 289 -9.29 0.16 13.80
C PHE A 289 -9.08 1.28 14.83
N GLY A 290 -7.97 2.01 14.72
CA GLY A 290 -7.69 3.18 15.56
C GLY A 290 -8.69 4.30 15.31
N LEU A 291 -8.95 4.65 14.05
CA LEU A 291 -9.92 5.68 13.67
C LEU A 291 -11.34 5.31 14.10
N ILE A 292 -11.79 4.09 13.82
CA ILE A 292 -13.13 3.63 14.26
C ILE A 292 -13.21 3.60 15.79
N GLY A 293 -12.15 3.15 16.47
CA GLY A 293 -12.08 3.14 17.92
C GLY A 293 -12.20 4.55 18.52
N VAL A 294 -11.43 5.50 18.00
CA VAL A 294 -11.48 6.93 18.39
C VAL A 294 -12.85 7.52 18.09
N MET A 295 -13.44 7.21 16.92
CA MET A 295 -14.80 7.62 16.57
C MET A 295 -15.78 7.18 17.66
N HIS A 296 -15.80 5.91 18.07
CA HIS A 296 -16.72 5.41 19.11
C HIS A 296 -16.49 6.03 20.50
N LEU A 297 -15.24 6.39 20.83
CA LEU A 297 -14.92 7.07 22.08
C LEU A 297 -15.38 8.53 22.11
N ASN A 298 -15.46 9.16 20.94
CA ASN A 298 -15.76 10.59 20.79
C ASN A 298 -17.17 10.87 20.26
N MET A 299 -18.01 9.86 20.04
CA MET A 299 -19.42 10.09 19.72
C MET A 299 -20.08 10.85 20.86
N ASP A 300 -20.71 11.97 20.52
CA ASP A 300 -21.60 12.71 21.42
C ASP A 300 -22.89 11.91 21.69
N HIS A 301 -23.73 12.43 22.59
CA HIS A 301 -24.93 11.71 23.00
C HIS A 301 -25.90 11.53 21.82
N GLY A 302 -26.04 12.56 20.98
CA GLY A 302 -26.83 12.50 19.74
C GLY A 302 -26.41 11.39 18.78
N MET A 303 -25.12 11.30 18.47
CA MET A 303 -24.58 10.28 17.57
C MET A 303 -24.72 8.86 18.16
N ILE A 304 -24.53 8.69 19.47
CA ILE A 304 -24.72 7.37 20.12
C ILE A 304 -26.15 6.88 19.90
N VAL A 305 -27.14 7.76 20.07
CA VAL A 305 -28.55 7.42 19.90
C VAL A 305 -28.87 7.19 18.42
N ALA A 306 -28.47 8.10 17.53
CA ALA A 306 -28.71 7.97 16.08
C ALA A 306 -28.13 6.66 15.51
N MET A 307 -26.93 6.28 15.95
CA MET A 307 -26.24 5.11 15.43
C MET A 307 -26.65 3.79 16.11
N GLU A 308 -27.49 3.86 17.14
CA GLU A 308 -27.80 2.76 18.08
C GLU A 308 -26.52 2.10 18.62
N SER A 309 -25.54 2.93 19.02
CA SER A 309 -24.22 2.40 19.39
C SER A 309 -24.27 1.60 20.70
N TYR A 310 -23.98 0.31 20.61
CA TYR A 310 -23.86 -0.61 21.74
C TYR A 310 -22.56 -0.38 22.52
N ALA A 311 -22.71 -0.07 23.81
CA ALA A 311 -21.61 0.11 24.76
C ALA A 311 -20.45 0.92 24.16
N ASN A 312 -20.77 2.08 23.54
CA ASN A 312 -19.89 2.82 22.64
C ASN A 312 -18.46 2.99 23.19
N LYS A 313 -18.30 3.40 24.46
CA LYS A 313 -16.98 3.55 25.09
C LYS A 313 -16.21 2.22 25.17
N ALA A 314 -16.85 1.14 25.62
CA ALA A 314 -16.22 -0.17 25.72
C ALA A 314 -15.88 -0.75 24.33
N SER A 315 -16.81 -0.65 23.38
CA SER A 315 -16.60 -1.02 21.98
C SER A 315 -15.40 -0.27 21.37
N GLY A 316 -15.31 1.04 21.60
CA GLY A 316 -14.18 1.87 21.19
C GLY A 316 -12.85 1.41 21.78
N ILE A 317 -12.79 1.12 23.08
CA ILE A 317 -11.59 0.58 23.75
C ILE A 317 -11.16 -0.74 23.10
N VAL A 318 -12.10 -1.67 22.87
CA VAL A 318 -11.76 -2.98 22.30
C VAL A 318 -11.22 -2.83 20.87
N LEU A 319 -11.80 -1.95 20.05
CA LEU A 319 -11.29 -1.67 18.70
C LEU A 319 -9.88 -1.05 18.74
N ILE A 320 -9.61 -0.14 19.68
CA ILE A 320 -8.26 0.40 19.89
C ILE A 320 -7.28 -0.69 20.33
N LEU A 321 -7.68 -1.63 21.18
CA LEU A 321 -6.82 -2.76 21.57
C LEU A 321 -6.47 -3.64 20.37
N VAL A 322 -7.41 -3.86 19.45
CA VAL A 322 -7.14 -4.54 18.17
C VAL A 322 -6.19 -3.72 17.31
N ALA A 323 -6.36 -2.39 17.22
CA ALA A 323 -5.41 -1.52 16.53
C ALA A 323 -4.00 -1.68 17.10
N LEU A 324 -3.83 -1.53 18.43
CA LEU A 324 -2.55 -1.65 19.12
C LEU A 324 -1.90 -3.02 18.94
N LEU A 325 -2.67 -4.09 18.79
CA LEU A 325 -2.15 -5.43 18.45
C LEU A 325 -1.37 -5.40 17.13
N HIS A 326 -1.84 -4.65 16.13
CA HIS A 326 -1.14 -4.49 14.83
C HIS A 326 0.09 -3.59 14.91
N LEU A 327 0.33 -2.86 16.02
CA LEU A 327 1.56 -2.11 16.26
C LEU A 327 2.69 -2.97 16.82
N VAL A 328 2.37 -4.11 17.45
CA VAL A 328 3.34 -5.04 18.07
C VAL A 328 4.51 -5.44 17.15
N PRO A 329 4.33 -5.70 15.83
CA PRO A 329 5.42 -6.05 14.93
C PRO A 329 6.49 -4.94 14.73
N PHE A 330 6.15 -3.69 15.04
CA PHE A 330 7.06 -2.53 14.95
C PHE A 330 7.89 -2.31 16.22
N LEU A 331 7.55 -2.98 17.32
CA LEU A 331 8.26 -2.81 18.59
C LEU A 331 9.62 -3.52 18.56
N PRO A 332 10.71 -2.85 18.99
CA PRO A 332 12.03 -3.48 19.01
C PRO A 332 12.06 -4.68 19.98
N PRO A 333 12.78 -5.77 19.67
CA PRO A 333 12.83 -6.98 20.50
C PRO A 333 13.26 -6.76 21.95
N ARG A 334 13.95 -5.65 22.23
CA ARG A 334 14.40 -5.25 23.58
C ARG A 334 13.24 -4.82 24.49
N TRP A 335 12.18 -4.24 23.95
CA TRP A 335 11.00 -3.83 24.71
C TRP A 335 10.13 -5.01 25.16
N LEU A 336 10.00 -6.04 24.30
CA LEU A 336 9.34 -7.31 24.64
C LEU A 336 10.13 -8.19 25.62
N ARG A 337 11.42 -7.86 25.87
CA ARG A 337 12.31 -8.52 26.84
C ARG A 337 12.41 -7.77 28.17
N SER A 338 11.55 -6.79 28.44
CA SER A 338 11.53 -6.14 29.75
C SER A 338 11.26 -7.17 30.86
N LYS A 339 12.28 -7.37 31.70
CA LYS A 339 12.30 -8.25 32.87
C LYS A 339 11.35 -7.69 33.96
N ARG A 340 10.03 -7.77 33.77
CA ARG A 340 9.08 -7.53 34.87
C ARG A 340 7.68 -8.12 34.67
N LEU A 341 7.58 -9.32 34.11
CA LEU A 341 6.46 -10.23 34.34
C LEU A 341 7.03 -11.62 34.63
N LYS A 342 7.75 -11.73 35.74
CA LYS A 342 7.92 -13.02 36.41
C LYS A 342 6.51 -13.47 36.78
N ARG A 343 6.10 -14.64 36.28
CA ARG A 343 5.09 -15.54 36.83
C ARG A 343 4.35 -14.96 38.04
N SER A 344 3.30 -14.19 37.78
CA SER A 344 2.23 -13.98 38.76
C SER A 344 1.34 -15.22 38.69
N SER A 345 1.27 -15.95 39.79
CA SER A 345 0.43 -17.13 40.00
C SER A 345 -1.04 -16.74 40.17
N PHE A 346 -1.59 -15.99 39.21
CA PHE A 346 -2.97 -15.49 39.24
C PHE A 346 -3.75 -15.89 37.98
N TRP A 347 -3.44 -17.07 37.43
CA TRP A 347 -4.36 -17.79 36.55
C TRP A 347 -4.77 -19.05 37.29
N PRO A 348 -6.02 -19.14 37.78
CA PRO A 348 -6.49 -20.35 38.44
C PRO A 348 -6.54 -21.50 37.44
N LYS A 349 -6.42 -22.69 38.00
CA LYS A 349 -6.41 -24.02 37.38
C LYS A 349 -7.66 -24.29 36.52
N ILE A 350 -7.78 -23.63 35.38
CA ILE A 350 -8.76 -23.96 34.32
C ILE A 350 -7.94 -24.17 33.06
N CYS A 351 -8.00 -25.40 32.53
CA CYS A 351 -7.24 -25.96 31.39
C CYS A 351 -6.12 -26.93 31.77
N HIS A 352 -6.50 -27.99 32.48
CA HIS A 352 -5.91 -29.32 32.25
C HIS A 352 -6.54 -29.97 30.99
N PHE A 353 -6.62 -29.22 29.89
CA PHE A 353 -6.87 -29.82 28.58
C PHE A 353 -5.51 -30.20 28.00
N ARG A 354 -5.28 -31.52 27.93
CA ARG A 354 -4.25 -32.17 27.09
C ARG A 354 -4.00 -31.32 25.84
N LYS A 355 -2.74 -30.99 25.57
CA LYS A 355 -2.29 -30.36 24.32
C LYS A 355 -2.74 -31.21 23.11
N LEU A 356 -3.94 -30.96 22.60
CA LEU A 356 -4.26 -31.25 21.20
C LEU A 356 -3.43 -30.26 20.39
N ARG A 357 -2.25 -30.69 19.90
CA ARG A 357 -1.54 -29.95 18.87
C ARG A 357 -2.37 -30.05 17.59
N ILE A 358 -3.26 -29.08 17.40
CA ILE A 358 -4.01 -28.93 16.15
C ILE A 358 -2.99 -28.73 15.02
N PRO A 359 -3.03 -29.55 13.95
CA PRO A 359 -2.17 -29.38 12.79
C PRO A 359 -2.34 -27.99 12.15
N ILE A 360 -1.25 -27.39 11.63
CA ILE A 360 -1.26 -26.01 11.11
C ILE A 360 -2.25 -25.80 9.94
N ASN A 361 -2.48 -26.84 9.15
CA ASN A 361 -3.48 -26.87 8.07
C ASN A 361 -4.91 -26.75 8.61
N VAL A 362 -5.22 -27.38 9.75
CA VAL A 362 -6.51 -27.25 10.40
C VAL A 362 -6.67 -25.85 11.01
N GLN A 363 -5.61 -25.27 11.56
CA GLN A 363 -5.61 -23.90 12.07
C GLN A 363 -5.85 -22.86 10.95
N ILE A 364 -5.19 -23.01 9.79
CA ILE A 364 -5.40 -22.13 8.63
C ILE A 364 -6.85 -22.21 8.16
N SER A 365 -7.37 -23.43 8.02
CA SER A 365 -8.75 -23.65 7.54
C SER A 365 -9.79 -23.11 8.50
N LEU A 366 -9.57 -23.26 9.81
CA LEU A 366 -10.45 -22.71 10.84
C LEU A 366 -10.42 -21.17 10.84
N ASN A 367 -9.24 -20.56 10.74
CA ASN A 367 -9.12 -19.10 10.65
C ASN A 367 -9.85 -18.56 9.41
N HIS A 368 -9.69 -19.23 8.26
CA HIS A 368 -10.34 -18.85 7.02
C HIS A 368 -11.87 -19.01 7.13
N PHE A 369 -12.35 -20.11 7.71
CA PHE A 369 -13.79 -20.32 7.95
C PHE A 369 -14.41 -19.24 8.84
N ILE A 370 -13.74 -18.87 9.93
CA ILE A 370 -14.20 -17.78 10.82
C ILE A 370 -14.21 -16.45 10.06
N ALA A 371 -13.14 -16.13 9.33
CA ALA A 371 -13.04 -14.90 8.56
C ALA A 371 -14.16 -14.80 7.51
N VAL A 372 -14.35 -15.85 6.70
CA VAL A 372 -15.42 -15.89 5.67
C VAL A 372 -16.80 -15.74 6.29
N ALA A 373 -17.08 -16.37 7.44
CA ALA A 373 -18.37 -16.22 8.11
C ALA A 373 -18.62 -14.76 8.55
N CYS A 374 -17.63 -14.11 9.17
CA CYS A 374 -17.70 -12.71 9.59
C CYS A 374 -17.81 -11.76 8.39
N GLU A 375 -17.00 -11.95 7.36
CA GLU A 375 -16.99 -11.16 6.13
C GLU A 375 -18.28 -11.34 5.33
N THR A 376 -18.90 -12.53 5.35
CA THR A 376 -20.21 -12.75 4.74
C THR A 376 -21.30 -11.95 5.44
N TYR A 377 -21.28 -11.92 6.78
CA TYR A 377 -22.21 -11.08 7.54
C TYR A 377 -22.01 -9.60 7.22
N MET A 378 -20.77 -9.13 7.14
CA MET A 378 -20.45 -7.75 6.74
C MET A 378 -20.92 -7.45 5.31
N ALA A 379 -20.71 -8.36 4.36
CA ALA A 379 -21.16 -8.19 2.98
C ALA A 379 -22.70 -8.09 2.89
N TYR A 380 -23.42 -8.92 3.64
CA TYR A 380 -24.87 -8.86 3.73
C TYR A 380 -25.37 -7.57 4.40
N ASP A 381 -24.75 -7.15 5.51
CA ASP A 381 -25.11 -5.91 6.20
C ASP A 381 -24.86 -4.68 5.31
N MET A 382 -23.73 -4.65 4.60
CA MET A 382 -23.42 -3.64 3.58
C MET A 382 -24.47 -3.63 2.46
N SER A 383 -24.88 -4.80 1.96
CA SER A 383 -25.90 -4.90 0.91
C SER A 383 -27.25 -4.29 1.31
N ARG A 384 -27.58 -4.33 2.61
CA ARG A 384 -28.83 -3.80 3.16
C ARG A 384 -28.78 -2.32 3.50
N ARG A 385 -27.63 -1.81 3.92
CA ARG A 385 -27.52 -0.45 4.47
C ARG A 385 -26.87 0.53 3.51
N ILE A 386 -25.85 0.13 2.76
CA ILE A 386 -25.12 1.05 1.89
C ILE A 386 -26.00 1.45 0.71
N VAL A 387 -26.19 2.75 0.54
CA VAL A 387 -26.99 3.37 -0.54
C VAL A 387 -26.35 3.23 -1.93
N ASN A 388 -25.05 2.95 -1.99
CA ASN A 388 -24.34 2.65 -3.23
C ASN A 388 -24.20 1.14 -3.41
N SER A 389 -25.08 0.56 -4.22
CA SER A 389 -25.11 -0.88 -4.51
C SER A 389 -23.82 -1.40 -5.16
N ASN A 390 -23.09 -0.56 -5.92
CA ASN A 390 -21.82 -0.94 -6.54
C ASN A 390 -20.73 -1.21 -5.50
N ILE A 391 -20.68 -0.42 -4.43
CA ILE A 391 -19.73 -0.63 -3.32
C ILE A 391 -20.03 -1.96 -2.61
N ALA A 392 -21.31 -2.21 -2.28
CA ALA A 392 -21.71 -3.47 -1.66
C ALA A 392 -21.42 -4.69 -2.57
N ALA A 393 -21.66 -4.56 -3.87
CA ALA A 393 -21.37 -5.60 -4.86
C ALA A 393 -19.87 -5.88 -4.99
N LEU A 394 -19.03 -4.82 -5.00
CA LEU A 394 -17.58 -4.96 -5.07
C LEU A 394 -17.02 -5.72 -3.85
N TYR A 395 -17.55 -5.45 -2.65
CA TYR A 395 -17.18 -6.21 -1.45
C TYR A 395 -17.58 -7.68 -1.56
N ALA A 396 -18.80 -7.97 -2.03
CA ALA A 396 -19.28 -9.34 -2.25
C ALA A 396 -18.44 -10.11 -3.29
N ILE A 397 -18.03 -9.45 -4.37
CA ILE A 397 -17.12 -10.01 -5.39
C ILE A 397 -15.76 -10.33 -4.76
N LEU A 398 -15.20 -9.41 -3.97
CA LEU A 398 -13.92 -9.64 -3.29
C LEU A 398 -14.00 -10.81 -2.30
N LEU A 399 -15.11 -10.96 -1.59
CA LEU A 399 -15.38 -12.10 -0.70
C LEU A 399 -15.51 -13.41 -1.48
N ALA A 400 -16.22 -13.41 -2.60
CA ALA A 400 -16.32 -14.59 -3.46
C ALA A 400 -14.94 -15.02 -4.00
N LEU A 401 -14.12 -14.04 -4.43
CA LEU A 401 -12.74 -14.28 -4.84
C LEU A 401 -11.90 -14.83 -3.68
N ASN A 402 -12.07 -14.33 -2.46
CA ASN A 402 -11.41 -14.89 -1.27
C ASN A 402 -11.74 -16.39 -1.12
N CYS A 403 -13.03 -16.72 -1.18
CA CYS A 403 -13.52 -18.09 -1.02
C CYS A 403 -12.97 -19.03 -2.11
N ILE A 404 -12.83 -18.57 -3.36
CA ILE A 404 -12.38 -19.39 -4.49
C ILE A 404 -10.84 -19.46 -4.57
N CYS A 405 -10.15 -18.32 -4.51
CA CYS A 405 -8.70 -18.23 -4.71
C CYS A 405 -7.92 -18.91 -3.58
N THR A 406 -8.26 -18.62 -2.31
CA THR A 406 -7.56 -19.24 -1.16
C THR A 406 -7.78 -20.75 -1.13
N SER A 407 -8.97 -21.20 -1.51
CA SER A 407 -9.34 -22.60 -1.65
C SER A 407 -8.52 -23.28 -2.76
N TRP A 408 -8.50 -22.74 -3.98
CA TRP A 408 -7.78 -23.31 -5.13
C TRP A 408 -6.29 -23.47 -4.84
N LEU A 409 -5.72 -22.47 -4.19
CA LEU A 409 -4.33 -22.42 -3.76
C LEU A 409 -3.95 -23.61 -2.86
N LEU A 410 -4.84 -24.13 -2.01
CA LEU A 410 -4.54 -25.30 -1.15
C LEU A 410 -4.24 -26.60 -1.94
N PHE A 411 -4.59 -26.70 -3.24
CA PHE A 411 -4.40 -27.90 -4.07
C PHE A 411 -3.15 -27.96 -4.95
N LEU A 412 -2.34 -26.90 -5.06
CA LEU A 412 -1.12 -26.95 -5.90
C LEU A 412 -0.14 -28.03 -5.38
N ARG A 413 0.43 -28.85 -6.26
CA ARG A 413 1.15 -30.08 -5.83
C ARG A 413 2.60 -29.85 -5.37
N HIS A 414 3.17 -28.67 -5.62
CA HIS A 414 4.58 -28.33 -5.37
C HIS A 414 4.79 -27.55 -4.05
N SER A 415 5.92 -27.77 -3.38
CA SER A 415 6.00 -27.71 -1.91
C SER A 415 6.72 -26.51 -1.27
N GLY A 416 7.52 -25.71 -1.98
CA GLY A 416 8.32 -24.63 -1.36
C GLY A 416 7.76 -23.22 -1.57
N SER A 417 7.68 -22.74 -2.83
CA SER A 417 7.19 -21.40 -3.19
C SER A 417 5.68 -21.25 -3.09
N LYS A 418 4.96 -22.37 -3.19
CA LYS A 418 3.52 -22.44 -3.01
C LYS A 418 3.11 -21.84 -1.67
N LEU A 419 3.76 -22.21 -0.56
CA LEU A 419 3.31 -21.75 0.76
C LEU A 419 3.47 -20.23 0.93
N ILE A 420 4.53 -19.65 0.36
CA ILE A 420 4.79 -18.20 0.41
C ILE A 420 3.77 -17.45 -0.45
N LEU A 421 3.56 -17.84 -1.71
CA LEU A 421 2.58 -17.22 -2.60
C LEU A 421 1.17 -17.29 -2.02
N ILE A 422 0.78 -18.44 -1.48
CA ILE A 422 -0.52 -18.63 -0.83
C ILE A 422 -0.66 -17.71 0.37
N SER A 423 0.36 -17.65 1.22
CA SER A 423 0.32 -16.81 2.41
C SER A 423 0.21 -15.33 2.04
N ILE A 424 0.85 -14.89 0.94
CA ILE A 424 0.76 -13.50 0.45
C ILE A 424 -0.62 -13.19 -0.11
N VAL A 425 -1.18 -14.08 -0.94
CA VAL A 425 -2.53 -13.87 -1.51
C VAL A 425 -3.59 -13.89 -0.41
N ASP A 426 -3.50 -14.84 0.52
CA ASP A 426 -4.38 -14.93 1.70
C ASP A 426 -4.25 -13.67 2.57
N SER A 427 -3.03 -13.17 2.82
CA SER A 427 -2.84 -11.93 3.59
C SER A 427 -3.31 -10.69 2.84
N ALA A 428 -3.17 -10.63 1.52
CA ALA A 428 -3.68 -9.54 0.69
C ALA A 428 -5.20 -9.46 0.71
N ILE A 429 -5.89 -10.58 0.46
CA ILE A 429 -7.35 -10.62 0.40
C ILE A 429 -7.95 -10.47 1.82
N SER A 430 -7.38 -11.14 2.83
CA SER A 430 -7.86 -10.99 4.21
C SER A 430 -7.71 -9.55 4.71
N PHE A 431 -6.59 -8.87 4.41
CA PHE A 431 -6.46 -7.44 4.68
C PHE A 431 -7.52 -6.62 3.94
N ALA A 432 -7.69 -6.88 2.63
CA ALA A 432 -8.62 -6.12 1.81
C ALA A 432 -10.06 -6.23 2.32
N LEU A 433 -10.53 -7.40 2.76
CA LEU A 433 -11.88 -7.56 3.29
C LEU A 433 -12.05 -7.07 4.72
N SER A 434 -11.04 -7.25 5.59
CA SER A 434 -11.17 -6.93 7.02
C SER A 434 -10.97 -5.45 7.34
N ALA A 435 -10.04 -4.77 6.66
CA ALA A 435 -9.65 -3.40 7.00
C ALA A 435 -9.48 -2.50 5.77
N GLY A 436 -8.87 -3.01 4.69
CA GLY A 436 -8.57 -2.22 3.50
C GLY A 436 -9.82 -1.62 2.85
N PHE A 437 -10.79 -2.46 2.48
CA PHE A 437 -12.00 -2.02 1.79
C PHE A 437 -12.84 -1.06 2.65
N PRO A 438 -13.19 -1.38 3.92
CA PRO A 438 -13.94 -0.44 4.75
C PRO A 438 -13.18 0.87 4.98
N PHE A 439 -11.84 0.83 5.07
CA PHE A 439 -11.03 2.04 5.21
C PHE A 439 -11.13 2.95 3.98
N PHE A 440 -10.89 2.42 2.78
CA PHE A 440 -10.85 3.23 1.56
C PHE A 440 -12.23 3.64 1.04
N PHE A 441 -13.24 2.78 1.16
CA PHE A 441 -14.55 3.01 0.56
C PHE A 441 -15.59 3.56 1.54
N LEU A 442 -15.38 3.43 2.85
CA LEU A 442 -16.34 3.91 3.85
C LEU A 442 -15.74 5.00 4.75
N VAL A 443 -14.55 4.78 5.31
CA VAL A 443 -13.93 5.73 6.27
C VAL A 443 -13.36 6.97 5.59
N ILE A 444 -12.62 6.82 4.49
CA ILE A 444 -12.05 7.99 3.78
C ILE A 444 -13.15 8.92 3.23
N PRO A 445 -14.16 8.42 2.51
CA PRO A 445 -15.27 9.27 2.07
C PRO A 445 -16.00 9.92 3.24
N LEU A 446 -16.16 9.20 4.36
CA LEU A 446 -16.74 9.75 5.58
C LEU A 446 -15.91 10.91 6.15
N ILE A 447 -14.58 10.75 6.23
CA ILE A 447 -13.67 11.79 6.72
C ILE A 447 -13.70 12.99 5.77
N GLU A 448 -13.56 12.75 4.47
CA GLU A 448 -13.64 13.79 3.45
C GLU A 448 -14.94 14.55 3.60
N PHE A 449 -16.06 13.84 3.63
CA PHE A 449 -17.38 14.42 3.82
C PHE A 449 -17.48 15.25 5.11
N THR A 450 -16.96 14.79 6.25
CA THR A 450 -16.94 15.58 7.50
C THR A 450 -16.00 16.78 7.48
N LEU A 451 -14.90 16.72 6.71
CA LEU A 451 -13.91 17.80 6.62
C LEU A 451 -14.28 18.86 5.58
N THR A 452 -14.91 18.45 4.48
CA THR A 452 -15.42 19.33 3.43
C THR A 452 -16.82 19.84 3.76
N SER A 453 -17.56 19.18 4.65
CA SER A 453 -18.90 19.65 5.01
C SER A 453 -18.84 20.95 5.80
N ASN A 454 -19.46 22.00 5.29
CA ASN A 454 -19.85 23.15 6.11
C ASN A 454 -20.78 22.65 7.24
N ARG A 455 -20.72 23.23 8.45
CA ARG A 455 -21.60 22.85 9.60
C ARG A 455 -23.09 22.88 9.26
N ALA A 456 -23.38 23.64 8.23
CA ALA A 456 -24.66 23.96 7.65
C ALA A 456 -25.32 22.77 6.90
N ILE A 457 -24.55 21.82 6.34
CA ILE A 457 -25.11 20.67 5.57
C ILE A 457 -25.89 19.67 6.45
N SER A 458 -25.79 19.79 7.78
CA SER A 458 -26.54 18.94 8.72
C SER A 458 -28.06 18.96 8.53
N HIS A 459 -28.58 19.96 7.81
CA HIS A 459 -30.00 20.12 7.48
C HIS A 459 -30.47 19.36 6.22
N SER A 460 -29.55 18.87 5.40
CA SER A 460 -29.93 18.12 4.19
C SER A 460 -30.19 16.65 4.51
N LEU A 461 -31.41 16.18 4.24
CA LEU A 461 -31.76 14.76 4.38
C LEU A 461 -30.97 13.88 3.39
N HIS A 462 -30.50 14.44 2.25
CA HIS A 462 -29.59 13.72 1.35
C HIS A 462 -28.25 13.40 2.04
N TRP A 463 -27.65 14.43 2.65
CA TRP A 463 -26.42 14.29 3.40
C TRP A 463 -26.60 13.31 4.55
N PHE A 464 -27.69 13.46 5.29
CA PHE A 464 -28.01 12.63 6.43
C PHE A 464 -28.24 11.17 6.01
N ALA A 465 -28.95 10.91 4.92
CA ALA A 465 -29.21 9.55 4.43
C ALA A 465 -27.92 8.81 4.03
N HIS A 466 -27.00 9.48 3.31
CA HIS A 466 -25.73 8.88 2.90
C HIS A 466 -24.80 8.66 4.11
N LEU A 467 -24.72 9.64 5.00
CA LEU A 467 -23.89 9.60 6.21
C LEU A 467 -24.40 8.56 7.21
N TYR A 468 -25.70 8.60 7.52
CA TYR A 468 -26.35 7.72 8.47
C TYR A 468 -26.15 6.26 8.06
N SER A 469 -26.42 5.94 6.79
CA SER A 469 -26.31 4.59 6.26
C SER A 469 -24.89 4.03 6.34
N THR A 470 -23.90 4.86 5.98
CA THR A 470 -22.47 4.48 6.01
C THR A 470 -21.96 4.38 7.45
N SER A 471 -22.26 5.36 8.29
CA SER A 471 -21.88 5.38 9.70
C SER A 471 -22.51 4.24 10.47
N ARG A 472 -23.80 3.90 10.26
CA ARG A 472 -24.45 2.71 10.85
C ARG A 472 -23.71 1.42 10.50
N THR A 473 -23.23 1.30 9.26
CA THR A 473 -22.41 0.17 8.80
C THR A 473 -21.03 0.12 9.46
N LEU A 474 -20.53 1.26 9.97
CA LEU A 474 -19.28 1.40 10.72
C LEU A 474 -19.45 1.48 12.25
N CYS A 475 -20.68 1.56 12.78
CA CYS A 475 -21.01 1.62 14.22
C CYS A 475 -21.42 0.26 14.79
N VAL A 476 -21.01 -0.04 16.02
CA VAL A 476 -21.31 -1.33 16.65
C VAL A 476 -22.69 -1.27 17.29
N SER A 477 -23.69 -1.96 16.73
CA SER A 477 -25.07 -1.96 17.24
C SER A 477 -25.38 -3.06 18.26
N SER A 478 -24.51 -4.05 18.40
CA SER A 478 -24.69 -5.16 19.33
C SER A 478 -23.36 -5.84 19.66
N LEU A 479 -23.37 -6.73 20.65
CA LEU A 479 -22.22 -7.59 20.96
C LEU A 479 -21.84 -8.48 19.77
N LEU A 480 -22.82 -9.02 19.05
CA LEU A 480 -22.55 -9.85 17.86
C LEU A 480 -21.88 -9.01 16.77
N ALA A 481 -22.36 -7.80 16.49
CA ALA A 481 -21.74 -6.89 15.54
C ALA A 481 -20.30 -6.53 15.94
N LEU A 482 -20.02 -6.37 17.24
CA LEU A 482 -18.68 -6.14 17.76
C LEU A 482 -17.74 -7.32 17.43
N LEU A 483 -18.20 -8.55 17.71
CA LEU A 483 -17.43 -9.77 17.41
C LEU A 483 -17.17 -9.93 15.92
N MET A 484 -18.19 -9.71 15.07
CA MET A 484 -18.07 -9.82 13.61
C MET A 484 -17.07 -8.83 13.01
N ARG A 485 -16.78 -7.71 13.70
CA ARG A 485 -15.78 -6.73 13.25
C ARG A 485 -14.38 -7.00 13.78
N ILE A 486 -14.25 -7.44 15.03
CA ILE A 486 -12.95 -7.67 15.64
C ILE A 486 -12.32 -8.97 15.11
N LEU A 487 -13.11 -10.03 14.92
CA LEU A 487 -12.59 -11.35 14.53
C LEU A 487 -11.81 -11.30 13.21
N PRO A 488 -12.29 -10.66 12.12
CA PRO A 488 -11.51 -10.47 10.90
C PRO A 488 -10.16 -9.77 11.11
N GLY A 489 -10.12 -8.74 11.98
CA GLY A 489 -8.88 -8.05 12.36
C GLY A 489 -7.90 -8.98 13.08
N LEU A 490 -8.39 -9.77 14.04
CA LEU A 490 -7.58 -10.76 14.76
C LEU A 490 -7.07 -11.88 13.84
N THR A 491 -7.90 -12.39 12.94
CA THR A 491 -7.48 -13.42 11.97
C THR A 491 -6.45 -12.86 11.00
N ASN A 492 -6.64 -11.64 10.51
CA ASN A 492 -5.68 -10.95 9.65
C ASN A 492 -4.33 -10.77 10.38
N TYR A 493 -4.32 -10.35 11.65
CA TYR A 493 -3.09 -10.30 12.47
C TYR A 493 -2.33 -11.63 12.50
N LEU A 494 -3.04 -12.74 12.73
CA LEU A 494 -2.44 -14.08 12.78
C LEU A 494 -1.87 -14.50 11.41
N VAL A 495 -2.57 -14.17 10.32
CA VAL A 495 -2.11 -14.42 8.94
C VAL A 495 -0.84 -13.62 8.66
N LEU A 496 -0.82 -12.31 8.93
CA LEU A 496 0.35 -11.45 8.72
C LEU A 496 1.57 -11.92 9.52
N ARG A 497 1.39 -12.30 10.80
CA ARG A 497 2.47 -12.87 11.61
C ARG A 497 3.01 -14.18 11.04
N ARG A 498 2.14 -15.04 10.51
CA ARG A 498 2.55 -16.29 9.87
C ARG A 498 3.39 -16.01 8.62
N VAL A 499 2.96 -15.06 7.79
CA VAL A 499 3.68 -14.62 6.57
C VAL A 499 5.04 -14.04 6.95
N ALA A 500 5.09 -13.10 7.89
CA ALA A 500 6.33 -12.49 8.36
C ALA A 500 7.30 -13.52 8.97
N LYS A 501 6.78 -14.53 9.70
CA LYS A 501 7.61 -15.63 10.21
C LYS A 501 8.15 -16.50 9.09
N SER A 502 7.34 -16.80 8.08
CA SER A 502 7.76 -17.54 6.88
C SER A 502 8.80 -16.78 6.05
N LEU A 503 8.73 -15.45 6.02
CA LEU A 503 9.67 -14.58 5.31
C LEU A 503 10.94 -14.25 6.15
N SER A 504 10.89 -14.42 7.48
CA SER A 504 12.04 -14.17 8.38
C SER A 504 12.88 -15.41 8.65
N TRP A 505 12.27 -16.61 8.64
CA TRP A 505 12.97 -17.88 8.74
C TRP A 505 13.38 -18.37 7.34
N GLY A 506 14.49 -17.83 6.84
CA GLY A 506 15.27 -18.49 5.79
C GLY A 506 16.55 -19.15 6.34
N PRO A 507 16.48 -20.28 7.08
CA PRO A 507 17.66 -21.00 7.54
C PRO A 507 18.13 -22.05 6.51
N THR A 508 18.22 -21.69 5.23
CA THR A 508 18.74 -22.61 4.19
C THR A 508 20.02 -22.07 3.52
N LEU A 509 20.31 -20.76 3.57
CA LEU A 509 21.53 -20.22 2.93
C LEU A 509 22.76 -20.21 3.84
N GLN A 510 22.61 -20.11 5.17
CA GLN A 510 23.73 -20.13 6.13
C GLN A 510 24.21 -21.55 6.48
N LEU A 511 23.33 -22.55 6.47
CA LEU A 511 23.69 -23.95 6.75
C LEU A 511 24.34 -24.64 5.53
N LEU A 512 23.98 -24.25 4.30
CA LEU A 512 24.63 -24.75 3.08
C LEU A 512 26.04 -24.17 2.87
N THR A 513 26.31 -22.97 3.37
CA THR A 513 27.66 -22.37 3.32
C THR A 513 28.58 -22.89 4.43
N GLN A 514 28.06 -23.24 5.61
CA GLN A 514 28.86 -23.87 6.67
C GLN A 514 29.18 -25.35 6.42
N ASN A 515 28.25 -26.14 5.86
CA ASN A 515 28.48 -27.57 5.63
C ASN A 515 29.37 -27.88 4.41
N MET A 516 29.56 -26.94 3.47
CA MET A 516 30.55 -27.10 2.39
C MET A 516 32.00 -26.89 2.86
N HIS A 517 32.23 -26.20 3.98
CA HIS A 517 33.58 -25.99 4.51
C HIS A 517 34.04 -27.07 5.50
N GLN A 518 33.14 -27.90 6.03
CA GLN A 518 33.50 -28.93 7.02
C GLN A 518 33.62 -30.35 6.45
N ASN A 519 33.14 -30.62 5.23
CA ASN A 519 33.19 -31.96 4.62
C ASN A 519 34.41 -32.23 3.72
N MET A 520 35.48 -31.44 3.80
CA MET A 520 36.74 -31.71 3.09
C MET A 520 37.88 -32.21 4.00
N SER A 521 37.58 -32.52 5.27
CA SER A 521 38.58 -33.00 6.22
C SER A 521 37.97 -33.96 7.25
N SER A 522 37.60 -35.17 6.81
CA SER A 522 37.76 -36.42 7.58
C SER A 522 37.06 -37.58 6.84
N VAL A 523 37.86 -38.54 6.38
CA VAL A 523 37.39 -39.85 5.92
C VAL A 523 37.46 -40.78 7.12
N GLY A 524 36.33 -41.39 7.47
CA GLY A 524 36.24 -42.49 8.42
C GLY A 524 34.89 -43.21 8.25
N PRO A 525 34.84 -44.55 8.21
CA PRO A 525 33.59 -45.27 8.02
C PRO A 525 32.97 -45.61 9.37
N THR A 526 31.76 -45.15 9.65
CA THR A 526 30.91 -45.77 10.67
C THR A 526 29.44 -45.62 10.33
N ASP A 527 28.76 -46.76 10.46
CA ASP A 527 27.32 -46.95 10.41
C ASP A 527 26.54 -45.95 11.26
N SER A 528 25.38 -45.54 10.77
CA SER A 528 24.16 -45.52 11.59
C SER A 528 22.92 -45.18 10.76
N SER A 529 22.02 -46.15 10.77
CA SER A 529 20.60 -46.00 10.52
C SER A 529 19.97 -44.84 11.31
N THR A 530 18.89 -44.30 10.75
CA THR A 530 17.85 -43.45 11.37
C THR A 530 18.18 -41.98 11.65
N ASN A 531 17.83 -41.09 10.69
CA ASN A 531 17.06 -39.84 10.95
C ASN A 531 16.89 -38.94 9.71
N SER A 532 16.39 -39.47 8.59
CA SER A 532 16.04 -38.66 7.41
C SER A 532 14.55 -38.75 7.08
N ASN A 533 13.66 -38.31 7.99
CA ASN A 533 12.22 -38.21 7.68
C ASN A 533 11.48 -37.16 8.55
N LYS A 534 11.98 -35.92 8.64
CA LYS A 534 11.23 -34.82 9.30
C LYS A 534 11.06 -33.53 8.52
N MET A 535 11.55 -33.45 7.28
CA MET A 535 11.28 -32.31 6.38
C MET A 535 10.85 -32.84 5.02
N ALA A 536 9.55 -33.08 4.85
CA ALA A 536 8.81 -33.03 3.58
C ALA A 536 7.46 -33.74 3.73
N GLN A 537 6.53 -33.14 4.46
CA GLN A 537 5.10 -33.41 4.24
C GLN A 537 4.38 -32.07 4.07
N ALA A 538 4.74 -31.37 3.00
CA ALA A 538 3.90 -30.31 2.45
C ALA A 538 2.53 -30.89 2.08
N PHE A 539 1.48 -30.10 2.26
CA PHE A 539 0.05 -30.42 2.04
C PHE A 539 -0.19 -31.52 1.01
N THR A 540 -0.38 -32.76 1.48
CA THR A 540 -0.90 -33.87 0.68
C THR A 540 -2.27 -34.26 1.20
N THR A 541 -3.16 -34.67 0.30
CA THR A 541 -4.49 -35.22 0.63
C THR A 541 -4.44 -36.53 1.43
N LYS A 542 -3.23 -37.03 1.75
CA LYS A 542 -2.94 -38.24 2.53
C LYS A 542 -2.71 -37.97 4.04
N GLN A 543 -2.84 -36.74 4.52
CA GLN A 543 -2.79 -36.46 5.97
C GLN A 543 -4.04 -36.99 6.70
N GLY A 544 -3.93 -37.31 8.00
CA GLY A 544 -5.01 -37.92 8.81
C GLY A 544 -6.34 -37.14 8.84
N TYR A 545 -6.34 -35.86 8.45
CA TYR A 545 -7.53 -34.99 8.36
C TYR A 545 -7.89 -34.60 6.91
N GLY A 546 -7.34 -35.26 5.89
CA GLY A 546 -7.49 -34.88 4.48
C GLY A 546 -8.93 -34.87 3.96
N ARG A 547 -9.82 -35.74 4.49
CA ARG A 547 -11.25 -35.74 4.14
C ARG A 547 -11.98 -34.51 4.68
N LEU A 548 -11.74 -34.14 5.93
CA LEU A 548 -12.32 -32.94 6.57
C LEU A 548 -11.86 -31.66 5.85
N LEU A 549 -10.57 -31.57 5.51
CA LEU A 549 -10.02 -30.43 4.79
C LEU A 549 -10.64 -30.28 3.38
N LYS A 550 -10.82 -31.39 2.66
CA LYS A 550 -11.54 -31.40 1.36
C LYS A 550 -12.99 -30.95 1.52
N LEU A 551 -13.67 -31.38 2.58
CA LEU A 551 -15.06 -31.00 2.85
C LEU A 551 -15.18 -29.49 3.11
N VAL A 552 -14.37 -28.93 4.01
CA VAL A 552 -14.35 -27.48 4.31
C VAL A 552 -14.06 -26.67 3.04
N PHE A 553 -13.13 -27.13 2.22
CA PHE A 553 -12.83 -26.52 0.91
C PHE A 553 -14.04 -26.53 -0.03
N MET A 554 -14.70 -27.67 -0.21
CA MET A 554 -15.88 -27.77 -1.09
C MET A 554 -16.98 -26.83 -0.62
N ILE A 555 -17.20 -26.76 0.70
CA ILE A 555 -18.14 -25.83 1.32
C ILE A 555 -17.76 -24.37 0.99
N ASN A 556 -16.50 -23.97 1.15
CA ASN A 556 -16.07 -22.60 0.86
C ASN A 556 -16.21 -22.23 -0.61
N ILE A 557 -15.88 -23.12 -1.56
CA ILE A 557 -16.08 -22.85 -2.99
C ILE A 557 -17.56 -22.68 -3.31
N ILE A 558 -18.40 -23.60 -2.85
CA ILE A 558 -19.85 -23.52 -3.05
C ILE A 558 -20.38 -22.20 -2.44
N TRP A 559 -19.93 -21.85 -1.25
CA TRP A 559 -20.28 -20.59 -0.59
C TRP A 559 -19.83 -19.37 -1.40
N GLY A 560 -18.62 -19.37 -1.93
CA GLY A 560 -18.11 -18.30 -2.80
C GLY A 560 -18.96 -18.09 -4.04
N PHE A 561 -19.38 -19.18 -4.70
CA PHE A 561 -20.32 -19.11 -5.83
C PHE A 561 -21.69 -18.59 -5.41
N LEU A 562 -22.22 -19.00 -4.25
CA LEU A 562 -23.49 -18.49 -3.73
C LEU A 562 -23.40 -16.99 -3.45
N VAL A 563 -22.35 -16.53 -2.77
CA VAL A 563 -22.11 -15.11 -2.49
C VAL A 563 -22.03 -14.30 -3.79
N ALA A 564 -21.28 -14.78 -4.79
CA ALA A 564 -21.20 -14.12 -6.10
C ALA A 564 -22.57 -14.07 -6.79
N MET A 565 -23.32 -15.17 -6.78
CA MET A 565 -24.65 -15.25 -7.40
C MET A 565 -25.64 -14.28 -6.73
N PHE A 566 -25.71 -14.26 -5.40
CA PHE A 566 -26.57 -13.33 -4.66
C PHE A 566 -26.12 -11.88 -4.83
N GLY A 567 -24.81 -11.60 -4.78
CA GLY A 567 -24.26 -10.26 -4.99
C GLY A 567 -24.54 -9.71 -6.40
N ILE A 568 -24.34 -10.52 -7.44
CA ILE A 568 -24.64 -10.15 -8.83
C ILE A 568 -26.14 -9.96 -9.04
N LYS A 569 -26.96 -10.88 -8.54
CA LYS A 569 -28.42 -10.76 -8.62
C LYS A 569 -28.90 -9.47 -7.94
N ALA A 570 -28.37 -9.17 -6.76
CA ALA A 570 -28.70 -7.94 -6.05
C ALA A 570 -28.17 -6.68 -6.76
N ALA A 571 -27.04 -6.72 -7.45
CA ALA A 571 -26.51 -5.54 -8.14
C ALA A 571 -27.23 -5.24 -9.46
N PHE A 572 -27.57 -6.27 -10.24
CA PHE A 572 -27.96 -6.10 -11.64
C PHE A 572 -29.35 -6.63 -12.00
N ASN A 573 -29.97 -7.47 -11.17
CA ASN A 573 -31.24 -8.12 -11.49
C ASN A 573 -32.31 -7.79 -10.45
N ARG A 574 -32.69 -6.51 -10.40
CA ARG A 574 -33.70 -5.95 -9.49
C ARG A 574 -34.76 -5.16 -10.23
N VAL A 575 -35.94 -5.10 -9.61
CA VAL A 575 -36.98 -4.17 -10.00
C VAL A 575 -36.47 -2.74 -9.72
N PRO A 576 -36.51 -1.83 -10.71
CA PRO A 576 -36.08 -0.46 -10.49
C PRO A 576 -36.99 0.21 -9.45
N CYS A 577 -36.39 1.02 -8.58
CA CYS A 577 -37.14 1.82 -7.64
C CYS A 577 -37.90 2.94 -8.36
N PRO A 578 -39.00 3.45 -7.78
CA PRO A 578 -39.68 4.64 -8.28
C PRO A 578 -38.73 5.85 -8.37
N PRO A 579 -38.99 6.81 -9.28
CA PRO A 579 -38.06 7.93 -9.53
C PRO A 579 -37.83 8.84 -8.32
N TYR A 580 -38.80 8.91 -7.41
CA TYR A 580 -38.72 9.66 -6.16
C TYR A 580 -37.92 8.92 -5.07
N CYS A 581 -37.46 7.69 -5.32
CA CYS A 581 -36.51 7.03 -4.44
C CYS A 581 -35.07 7.46 -4.79
N VAL A 582 -34.57 8.46 -4.06
CA VAL A 582 -33.25 9.07 -4.30
C VAL A 582 -32.12 8.08 -4.01
N TYR A 583 -32.21 7.38 -2.89
CA TYR A 583 -31.21 6.40 -2.47
C TYR A 583 -31.86 5.06 -2.17
N SER A 584 -31.26 4.00 -2.67
CA SER A 584 -31.73 2.62 -2.48
C SER A 584 -30.56 1.70 -2.18
N SER A 585 -30.76 0.67 -1.38
CA SER A 585 -29.76 -0.37 -1.15
C SER A 585 -30.16 -1.68 -1.86
N ALA A 586 -29.25 -2.65 -1.86
CA ALA A 586 -29.39 -3.87 -2.63
C ALA A 586 -29.28 -5.15 -1.78
N PRO A 587 -30.25 -5.48 -0.90
CA PRO A 587 -30.25 -6.72 -0.13
C PRO A 587 -30.20 -7.98 -1.01
N TRP A 588 -29.44 -8.99 -0.57
CA TRP A 588 -29.22 -10.24 -1.32
C TRP A 588 -30.46 -11.10 -1.55
N PHE A 589 -31.37 -11.13 -0.59
CA PHE A 589 -32.52 -12.05 -0.59
C PHE A 589 -33.82 -11.40 -1.05
N SER A 590 -33.75 -10.20 -1.63
CA SER A 590 -34.89 -9.53 -2.25
C SER A 590 -34.51 -8.93 -3.60
N SER A 591 -35.43 -9.06 -4.57
CA SER A 591 -35.34 -8.43 -5.89
C SER A 591 -36.25 -7.21 -6.04
N THR A 592 -37.06 -6.88 -5.03
CA THR A 592 -37.93 -5.69 -5.03
C THR A 592 -37.11 -4.43 -4.82
N CYS A 593 -37.71 -3.25 -5.02
CA CYS A 593 -37.09 -2.00 -4.58
C CYS A 593 -36.83 -2.06 -3.06
N ASN A 594 -35.71 -1.48 -2.62
CA ASN A 594 -35.40 -1.27 -1.22
C ASN A 594 -34.88 0.15 -1.03
N CYS A 595 -35.81 1.09 -0.98
CA CYS A 595 -35.57 2.50 -0.83
C CYS A 595 -35.08 2.81 0.59
N ILE A 596 -34.07 3.66 0.69
CA ILE A 596 -33.53 4.18 1.95
C ILE A 596 -34.01 5.61 2.17
N TYR A 597 -34.05 6.42 1.11
CA TYR A 597 -34.51 7.80 1.16
C TYR A 597 -35.45 8.09 -0.01
N ALA A 598 -36.72 8.38 0.33
CA ALA A 598 -37.74 8.81 -0.62
C ALA A 598 -37.94 10.33 -0.51
N LEU A 599 -37.79 11.04 -1.63
CA LEU A 599 -38.09 12.46 -1.82
C LEU A 599 -39.26 12.58 -2.78
N PHE A 600 -40.47 12.74 -2.24
CA PHE A 600 -41.68 12.84 -3.03
C PHE A 600 -42.09 14.30 -3.19
N ASN A 601 -41.80 14.87 -4.35
CA ASN A 601 -42.24 16.21 -4.73
C ASN A 601 -43.53 16.13 -5.56
N CYS A 602 -44.65 16.67 -5.05
CA CYS A 602 -45.93 16.55 -5.75
C CYS A 602 -45.98 17.34 -7.07
N GLN A 603 -45.25 18.45 -7.19
CA GLN A 603 -45.18 19.22 -8.43
C GLN A 603 -44.46 18.43 -9.52
N GLU A 604 -43.32 17.82 -9.21
CA GLU A 604 -42.59 16.96 -10.15
C GLU A 604 -43.39 15.71 -10.56
N GLN A 605 -44.13 15.13 -9.61
CA GLN A 605 -44.95 13.95 -9.85
C GLN A 605 -46.34 14.27 -10.46
N ASN A 606 -46.64 15.55 -10.74
CA ASN A 606 -47.94 16.03 -11.24
C ASN A 606 -49.14 15.56 -10.40
N VAL A 607 -48.99 15.60 -9.06
CA VAL A 607 -50.03 15.20 -8.10
C VAL A 607 -50.73 16.43 -7.56
N ASN A 608 -51.98 16.65 -7.99
CA ASN A 608 -52.78 17.81 -7.58
C ASN A 608 -53.78 17.50 -6.44
N GLY A 609 -53.78 16.27 -5.91
CA GLY A 609 -54.69 15.81 -4.86
C GLY A 609 -54.06 15.82 -3.46
N SER A 610 -54.87 15.58 -2.43
CA SER A 610 -54.41 15.55 -1.04
C SER A 610 -53.88 14.20 -0.55
N THR A 611 -53.99 13.15 -1.37
CA THR A 611 -53.68 11.77 -0.97
C THR A 611 -52.32 11.34 -1.52
N VAL A 612 -51.26 11.53 -0.74
CA VAL A 612 -49.90 11.09 -1.08
C VAL A 612 -49.59 9.68 -0.59
N ASP A 613 -50.35 9.17 0.38
CA ASP A 613 -50.13 7.89 1.06
C ASP A 613 -50.00 6.68 0.14
N LYS A 614 -50.77 6.65 -0.97
CA LYS A 614 -50.73 5.56 -1.96
C LYS A 614 -49.35 5.38 -2.64
N TYR A 615 -48.49 6.39 -2.59
CA TYR A 615 -47.12 6.33 -3.13
C TYR A 615 -46.12 5.79 -2.11
N PHE A 616 -46.55 5.60 -0.86
CA PHE A 616 -45.73 5.16 0.26
C PHE A 616 -46.16 3.75 0.71
N ASP A 617 -46.07 2.79 -0.22
CA ASP A 617 -46.39 1.39 0.04
C ASP A 617 -45.10 0.55 0.09
N PRO A 618 -44.92 -0.38 1.07
CA PRO A 618 -43.77 -1.29 1.15
C PRO A 618 -43.57 -2.16 -0.09
N THR A 619 -44.61 -2.44 -0.88
CA THR A 619 -44.50 -3.15 -2.15
C THR A 619 -43.80 -2.31 -3.22
N LEU A 620 -43.91 -0.98 -3.16
CA LEU A 620 -43.27 -0.04 -4.08
C LEU A 620 -41.88 0.39 -3.61
N LEU A 621 -41.75 0.72 -2.32
CA LEU A 621 -40.53 1.28 -1.75
C LEU A 621 -39.65 0.26 -1.01
N GLY A 622 -40.19 -0.89 -0.64
CA GLY A 622 -39.54 -1.85 0.26
C GLY A 622 -39.74 -1.52 1.73
N GLU A 623 -39.46 -2.49 2.60
CA GLU A 623 -39.73 -2.42 4.03
C GLU A 623 -38.72 -1.57 4.83
N ASN A 624 -37.54 -1.29 4.26
CA ASN A 624 -36.43 -0.64 4.97
C ASN A 624 -36.32 0.87 4.68
N LEU A 625 -37.43 1.55 4.38
CA LEU A 625 -37.43 3.00 4.23
C LEU A 625 -36.95 3.66 5.53
N VAL A 626 -35.93 4.52 5.43
CA VAL A 626 -35.30 5.19 6.59
C VAL A 626 -35.69 6.65 6.65
N PHE A 627 -35.76 7.33 5.50
CA PHE A 627 -36.12 8.74 5.41
C PHE A 627 -37.28 8.93 4.43
N LEU A 628 -38.34 9.58 4.91
CA LEU A 628 -39.48 9.99 4.10
C LEU A 628 -39.52 11.51 4.04
N HIS A 629 -39.35 12.08 2.86
CA HIS A 629 -39.43 13.52 2.63
C HIS A 629 -40.54 13.79 1.62
N VAL A 630 -41.52 14.58 2.03
CA VAL A 630 -42.64 15.02 1.20
C VAL A 630 -42.53 16.52 1.01
N GLN A 631 -42.48 16.95 -0.24
CA GLN A 631 -42.21 18.34 -0.61
C GLN A 631 -43.30 18.88 -1.55
N GLN A 632 -43.73 20.12 -1.34
CA GLN A 632 -44.69 20.82 -2.22
C GLN A 632 -46.02 20.05 -2.39
N CYS A 633 -46.43 19.31 -1.38
CA CYS A 633 -47.64 18.49 -1.40
C CYS A 633 -48.75 19.06 -0.54
N SER A 634 -49.99 18.84 -0.98
CA SER A 634 -51.18 19.17 -0.18
C SER A 634 -51.45 18.07 0.85
N VAL A 635 -50.96 18.20 2.09
CA VAL A 635 -51.19 17.27 3.21
C VAL A 635 -51.77 17.99 4.45
N PRO A 636 -53.00 18.53 4.39
CA PRO A 636 -53.55 19.37 5.45
C PRO A 636 -53.69 18.68 6.82
N HIS A 637 -53.81 17.34 6.81
CA HIS A 637 -53.95 16.47 7.98
C HIS A 637 -52.71 15.57 8.23
N GLY A 638 -51.62 15.82 7.51
CA GLY A 638 -50.41 15.00 7.53
C GLY A 638 -50.54 13.68 6.76
N ILE A 639 -49.61 12.76 7.02
CA ILE A 639 -49.55 11.41 6.45
C ILE A 639 -50.31 10.45 7.39
N GLU A 640 -51.03 9.48 6.84
CA GLU A 640 -51.85 8.55 7.63
C GLU A 640 -50.99 7.62 8.52
N LEU A 641 -51.52 7.26 9.69
CA LEU A 641 -50.83 6.37 10.65
C LEU A 641 -50.50 5.01 10.03
N ASN A 642 -51.41 4.45 9.24
CA ASN A 642 -51.22 3.16 8.58
C ASN A 642 -50.03 3.18 7.61
N THR A 643 -49.85 4.29 6.89
CA THR A 643 -48.73 4.49 5.98
C THR A 643 -47.40 4.51 6.75
N ILE A 644 -47.34 5.27 7.85
CA ILE A 644 -46.11 5.45 8.63
C ILE A 644 -45.70 4.15 9.35
N THR A 645 -46.66 3.47 9.97
CA THR A 645 -46.42 2.27 10.80
C THR A 645 -46.01 1.04 10.00
N GLN A 646 -46.21 1.03 8.67
CA GLN A 646 -45.71 -0.02 7.79
C GLN A 646 -44.17 -0.02 7.69
N PHE A 647 -43.51 1.13 7.91
CA PHE A 647 -42.06 1.28 7.81
C PHE A 647 -41.38 1.21 9.18
N GLN A 648 -41.07 -0.01 9.63
CA GLN A 648 -40.45 -0.27 10.94
C GLN A 648 -38.99 0.24 11.08
N SER A 649 -38.37 0.65 9.97
CA SER A 649 -37.01 1.23 9.95
C SER A 649 -37.00 2.76 9.78
N LEU A 650 -38.18 3.39 9.76
CA LEU A 650 -38.31 4.81 9.49
C LEU A 650 -37.68 5.61 10.63
N TYR A 651 -36.66 6.40 10.30
CA TYR A 651 -35.90 7.21 11.24
C TYR A 651 -36.37 8.67 11.24
N GLY A 652 -36.63 9.22 10.05
CA GLY A 652 -36.94 10.64 9.89
C GLY A 652 -38.08 10.88 8.92
N ILE A 653 -38.96 11.80 9.30
CA ILE A 653 -40.04 12.29 8.44
C ILE A 653 -39.84 13.79 8.24
N LYS A 654 -39.72 14.22 6.98
CA LYS A 654 -39.62 15.61 6.58
C LYS A 654 -40.84 16.01 5.75
N LEU A 655 -41.52 17.09 6.15
CA LEU A 655 -42.58 17.75 5.38
C LEU A 655 -42.13 19.17 5.06
N ASP A 656 -42.01 19.49 3.78
CA ASP A 656 -41.45 20.76 3.33
C ASP A 656 -42.39 21.47 2.34
N TYR A 657 -42.61 22.77 2.52
CA TYR A 657 -43.54 23.59 1.73
C TYR A 657 -44.93 22.93 1.55
N THR A 658 -45.56 22.52 2.65
CA THR A 658 -46.87 21.86 2.62
C THR A 658 -47.97 22.77 3.15
N ASN A 659 -49.24 22.39 2.94
CA ASN A 659 -50.38 23.06 3.57
C ASN A 659 -50.83 22.40 4.88
N LEU A 660 -49.92 21.74 5.61
CA LEU A 660 -50.22 21.07 6.87
C LEU A 660 -50.79 22.05 7.90
N VAL A 661 -51.99 21.76 8.41
CA VAL A 661 -52.68 22.58 9.44
C VAL A 661 -52.76 21.84 10.77
N ASN A 662 -53.08 20.54 10.73
CA ASN A 662 -53.10 19.68 11.90
C ASN A 662 -52.59 18.28 11.55
N TRP A 663 -52.26 17.49 12.57
CA TRP A 663 -51.87 16.09 12.39
C TRP A 663 -52.32 15.31 13.61
N ASP A 664 -53.53 14.78 13.51
CA ASP A 664 -54.31 14.29 14.67
C ASP A 664 -53.99 12.83 15.06
N ILE A 665 -52.74 12.41 14.86
CA ILE A 665 -52.21 11.10 15.25
C ILE A 665 -51.54 11.22 16.62
N SER A 666 -51.60 10.19 17.47
CA SER A 666 -50.82 10.20 18.72
C SER A 666 -49.37 9.80 18.42
N GLY A 667 -48.40 10.60 18.88
CA GLY A 667 -46.98 10.27 18.68
C GLY A 667 -46.58 8.91 19.27
N THR A 668 -47.27 8.46 20.32
CA THR A 668 -47.04 7.13 20.94
C THR A 668 -47.37 5.94 20.06
N GLU A 669 -48.11 6.14 18.95
CA GLU A 669 -48.48 5.07 18.01
C GLU A 669 -47.42 4.83 16.94
N LEU A 670 -46.40 5.69 16.86
CA LEU A 670 -45.34 5.62 15.87
C LEU A 670 -44.29 4.55 16.19
N PRO A 671 -43.60 4.00 15.18
CA PRO A 671 -42.48 3.08 15.39
C PRO A 671 -41.37 3.70 16.25
N ASP A 672 -40.78 2.89 17.14
CA ASP A 672 -39.65 3.30 18.00
C ASP A 672 -38.39 3.71 17.23
N SER A 673 -38.32 3.41 15.93
CA SER A 673 -37.23 3.83 15.05
C SER A 673 -37.26 5.33 14.74
N VAL A 674 -38.42 5.98 14.85
CA VAL A 674 -38.60 7.39 14.48
C VAL A 674 -37.91 8.26 15.53
N MET A 675 -36.90 9.02 15.08
CA MET A 675 -36.12 9.91 15.94
C MET A 675 -36.15 11.38 15.50
N LEU A 676 -36.50 11.64 14.23
CA LEU A 676 -36.47 12.97 13.61
C LEU A 676 -37.85 13.33 13.05
N PHE A 677 -38.37 14.48 13.49
CA PHE A 677 -39.49 15.17 12.87
C PHE A 677 -39.04 16.53 12.35
N ASP A 678 -39.24 16.74 11.06
CA ASP A 678 -38.81 17.94 10.35
C ASP A 678 -40.00 18.52 9.55
N ILE A 679 -40.54 19.64 9.98
CA ILE A 679 -41.67 20.30 9.33
C ILE A 679 -41.29 21.74 9.04
N HIS A 680 -41.11 22.04 7.76
CA HIS A 680 -40.71 23.35 7.25
C HIS A 680 -41.86 23.99 6.45
N TYR A 681 -41.96 25.31 6.53
CA TYR A 681 -42.80 26.16 5.69
C TYR A 681 -44.22 25.62 5.49
N SER A 682 -44.91 25.35 6.59
CA SER A 682 -46.26 24.81 6.61
C SER A 682 -47.24 25.79 7.29
N GLN A 683 -48.51 25.40 7.43
CA GLN A 683 -49.57 26.29 7.95
C GLN A 683 -49.92 26.00 9.42
N LEU A 684 -48.98 25.45 10.18
CA LEU A 684 -49.21 25.12 11.58
C LEU A 684 -49.40 26.39 12.42
N THR A 685 -50.53 26.50 13.10
CA THR A 685 -50.80 27.56 14.10
C THR A 685 -50.54 27.09 15.54
N LYS A 686 -50.45 25.77 15.73
CA LYS A 686 -50.18 25.08 17.00
C LYS A 686 -49.31 23.86 16.74
N VAL A 687 -48.66 23.35 17.77
CA VAL A 687 -47.95 22.06 17.70
C VAL A 687 -48.97 20.93 17.44
N PRO A 688 -48.74 20.07 16.43
CA PRO A 688 -49.66 18.99 16.11
C PRO A 688 -49.61 17.85 17.16
N LYS A 689 -50.71 17.08 17.24
CA LYS A 689 -50.89 15.98 18.21
C LYS A 689 -49.86 14.86 18.06
N ILE A 690 -49.29 14.68 16.87
CA ILE A 690 -48.22 13.69 16.64
C ILE A 690 -46.95 14.00 17.46
N LEU A 691 -46.80 15.24 17.92
CA LEU A 691 -45.72 15.68 18.81
C LEU A 691 -46.21 15.89 20.26
N SER A 692 -47.45 15.48 20.59
CA SER A 692 -48.09 15.67 21.91
C SER A 692 -49.18 14.60 22.23
N PRO A 693 -48.87 13.55 23.02
CA PRO A 693 -47.55 13.20 23.55
C PRO A 693 -46.63 12.67 22.46
N ILE A 694 -45.37 13.08 22.50
CA ILE A 694 -44.36 12.66 21.53
C ILE A 694 -43.91 11.21 21.80
N ASN A 695 -43.47 10.49 20.75
CA ASN A 695 -42.77 9.23 20.94
C ASN A 695 -41.49 9.47 21.78
N PRO A 696 -41.24 8.70 22.86
CA PRO A 696 -40.08 8.91 23.74
C PRO A 696 -38.72 8.70 23.07
N LYS A 697 -38.67 8.13 21.86
CA LYS A 697 -37.45 7.94 21.06
C LYS A 697 -37.10 9.15 20.19
N VAL A 698 -38.02 10.09 19.99
CA VAL A 698 -37.73 11.32 19.24
C VAL A 698 -36.66 12.14 19.93
N ARG A 699 -35.74 12.69 19.14
CA ARG A 699 -34.58 13.48 19.58
C ARG A 699 -34.47 14.82 18.86
N TRP A 700 -34.88 14.87 17.59
CA TRP A 700 -34.79 16.07 16.74
C TRP A 700 -36.19 16.51 16.34
N ILE A 701 -36.55 17.74 16.72
CA ILE A 701 -37.86 18.33 16.48
C ILE A 701 -37.64 19.67 15.78
N TYR A 702 -37.97 19.75 14.50
CA TYR A 702 -37.87 20.97 13.71
C TYR A 702 -39.27 21.38 13.24
N LEU A 703 -39.72 22.55 13.66
CA LEU A 703 -40.97 23.20 13.27
C LEU A 703 -40.63 24.61 12.79
N VAL A 704 -40.10 24.73 11.58
CA VAL A 704 -39.52 25.98 11.05
C VAL A 704 -40.48 26.62 10.04
N GLY A 705 -40.60 27.96 10.06
CA GLY A 705 -41.40 28.67 9.04
C GLY A 705 -42.90 28.42 9.16
N ASN A 706 -43.43 28.37 10.38
CA ASN A 706 -44.85 28.16 10.66
C ASN A 706 -45.47 29.39 11.34
N MET A 707 -46.72 29.29 11.79
CA MET A 707 -47.47 30.39 12.41
C MET A 707 -47.75 30.11 13.90
N ILE A 708 -46.86 29.40 14.60
CA ILE A 708 -47.05 29.03 16.00
C ILE A 708 -46.80 30.25 16.89
N GLN A 709 -47.82 30.65 17.66
CA GLN A 709 -47.74 31.83 18.55
C GLN A 709 -47.35 31.50 19.99
N SER A 710 -47.73 30.32 20.46
CA SER A 710 -47.38 29.82 21.79
C SER A 710 -47.39 28.29 21.80
N ILE A 711 -46.60 27.72 22.71
CA ILE A 711 -46.54 26.28 22.95
C ILE A 711 -46.89 26.05 24.43
N PRO A 712 -47.96 25.29 24.73
CA PRO A 712 -48.34 24.97 26.11
C PRO A 712 -47.21 24.29 26.89
N LEU A 713 -47.18 24.53 28.21
CA LEU A 713 -46.16 23.99 29.11
C LEU A 713 -46.08 22.46 29.06
N GLU A 714 -47.24 21.80 28.92
CA GLU A 714 -47.34 20.35 28.88
C GLU A 714 -46.64 19.76 27.65
N ILE A 715 -46.65 20.48 26.52
CA ILE A 715 -45.98 20.05 25.29
C ILE A 715 -44.46 20.16 25.46
N TRP A 716 -43.98 21.29 25.97
CA TRP A 716 -42.55 21.46 26.32
C TRP A 716 -42.07 20.34 27.24
N GLN A 717 -42.85 20.03 28.28
CA GLN A 717 -42.51 18.98 29.23
C GLN A 717 -42.54 17.57 28.60
N SER A 718 -43.34 17.36 27.56
CA SER A 718 -43.37 16.10 26.81
C SER A 718 -42.12 15.86 25.97
N TRP A 719 -41.37 16.92 25.62
CA TRP A 719 -40.13 16.84 24.82
C TRP A 719 -38.88 16.57 25.66
N TYR A 720 -39.02 16.00 26.85
CA TYR A 720 -37.94 15.76 27.84
C TYR A 720 -36.69 15.03 27.30
N ASN A 721 -36.85 14.26 26.22
CA ASN A 721 -35.78 13.49 25.59
C ASN A 721 -35.15 14.18 24.36
N ALA A 722 -35.61 15.38 23.98
CA ALA A 722 -35.11 16.10 22.82
C ALA A 722 -33.65 16.55 23.01
N MET A 723 -32.88 16.45 21.93
CA MET A 723 -31.50 16.91 21.82
C MET A 723 -31.37 18.18 20.98
N SER A 724 -32.27 18.36 20.02
CA SER A 724 -32.30 19.54 19.15
C SER A 724 -33.74 19.96 18.92
N ILE A 725 -34.06 21.21 19.27
CA ILE A 725 -35.39 21.79 19.06
C ILE A 725 -35.23 23.05 18.21
N TRP A 726 -35.88 23.08 17.07
CA TRP A 726 -35.90 24.22 16.16
C TRP A 726 -37.33 24.73 16.00
N LEU A 727 -37.56 25.96 16.43
CA LEU A 727 -38.83 26.67 16.36
C LEU A 727 -38.63 28.01 15.62
N SER A 728 -37.66 28.04 14.72
CA SER A 728 -37.26 29.22 13.95
C SER A 728 -38.39 29.70 13.03
N GLU A 729 -38.43 31.00 12.75
CA GLU A 729 -39.42 31.59 11.83
C GLU A 729 -40.88 31.26 12.23
N ASN A 730 -41.22 31.50 13.50
CA ASN A 730 -42.57 31.37 14.04
C ASN A 730 -43.04 32.73 14.62
N GLN A 731 -44.09 32.72 15.45
CA GLN A 731 -44.65 33.92 16.07
C GLN A 731 -44.59 33.85 17.61
N LEU A 732 -43.61 33.13 18.17
CA LEU A 732 -43.46 32.93 19.61
C LEU A 732 -43.10 34.24 20.33
N ARG A 733 -43.84 34.58 21.38
CA ARG A 733 -43.61 35.79 22.19
C ARG A 733 -42.87 35.55 23.50
N GLU A 734 -43.00 34.34 24.03
CA GLU A 734 -42.37 33.94 25.29
C GLU A 734 -42.14 32.43 25.32
N ILE A 735 -41.26 32.00 26.22
CA ILE A 735 -41.10 30.60 26.63
C ILE A 735 -41.73 30.49 28.02
N PRO A 736 -42.75 29.62 28.22
CA PRO A 736 -43.38 29.48 29.52
C PRO A 736 -42.38 29.12 30.62
N HIS A 737 -42.54 29.71 31.80
CA HIS A 737 -41.69 29.37 32.95
C HIS A 737 -41.80 27.87 33.29
N GLY A 738 -40.66 27.20 33.39
CA GLY A 738 -40.55 25.77 33.66
C GLY A 738 -40.57 24.89 32.40
N ALA A 739 -40.69 25.46 31.20
CA ALA A 739 -40.72 24.71 29.95
C ALA A 739 -39.44 23.89 29.71
N LEU A 740 -38.29 24.43 30.07
CA LEU A 740 -37.00 23.81 29.75
C LEU A 740 -36.47 22.93 30.89
N GLN A 741 -37.06 22.98 32.08
CA GLN A 741 -36.55 22.30 33.28
C GLN A 741 -36.38 20.79 33.12
N VAL A 742 -37.21 20.14 32.31
CA VAL A 742 -37.19 18.67 32.15
C VAL A 742 -36.34 18.19 30.96
N ILE A 743 -35.91 19.08 30.06
CA ILE A 743 -35.23 18.73 28.80
C ILE A 743 -33.70 18.73 29.01
N SER A 744 -33.23 17.92 29.95
CA SER A 744 -31.82 17.96 30.40
C SER A 744 -30.79 17.59 29.32
N GLY A 745 -31.20 16.86 28.27
CA GLY A 745 -30.35 16.44 27.15
C GLY A 745 -30.28 17.41 25.97
N LEU A 746 -30.87 18.60 26.06
CA LEU A 746 -30.91 19.57 24.96
C LEU A 746 -29.51 20.11 24.65
N GLU A 747 -29.07 19.95 23.41
CA GLU A 747 -27.78 20.43 22.90
C GLU A 747 -27.93 21.71 22.07
N ILE A 748 -29.00 21.79 21.26
CA ILE A 748 -29.29 22.91 20.37
C ILE A 748 -30.73 23.39 20.59
N LEU A 749 -30.90 24.70 20.76
CA LEU A 749 -32.19 25.36 20.79
C LEU A 749 -32.19 26.51 19.77
N ALA A 750 -33.05 26.41 18.76
CA ALA A 750 -33.22 27.46 17.74
C ALA A 750 -34.58 28.14 17.88
N LEU A 751 -34.53 29.45 18.11
CA LEU A 751 -35.67 30.34 18.35
C LEU A 751 -35.55 31.66 17.56
N ASN A 752 -34.66 31.68 16.56
CA ASN A 752 -34.44 32.84 15.71
C ASN A 752 -35.70 33.20 14.90
N ASN A 753 -35.83 34.47 14.54
CA ASN A 753 -36.95 35.02 13.78
C ASN A 753 -38.31 34.74 14.45
N ASN A 754 -38.43 35.19 15.70
CA ASN A 754 -39.65 35.13 16.52
C ASN A 754 -39.93 36.52 17.14
N GLN A 755 -40.77 36.60 18.16
CA GLN A 755 -41.18 37.83 18.84
C GLN A 755 -40.79 37.82 20.33
N LEU A 756 -39.72 37.09 20.70
CA LEU A 756 -39.30 36.92 22.09
C LEU A 756 -38.80 38.24 22.69
N LEU A 757 -39.29 38.57 23.88
CA LEU A 757 -38.89 39.78 24.62
C LEU A 757 -37.70 39.53 25.55
N GLU A 758 -37.60 38.33 26.12
CA GLU A 758 -36.62 37.98 27.15
C GLU A 758 -36.10 36.54 26.96
N ILE A 759 -34.92 36.28 27.52
CA ILE A 759 -34.29 34.96 27.54
C ILE A 759 -34.50 34.35 28.93
N PRO A 760 -35.00 33.10 29.06
CA PRO A 760 -35.15 32.44 30.36
C PRO A 760 -33.80 31.94 30.90
N GLU A 761 -32.92 32.88 31.29
CA GLU A 761 -31.54 32.60 31.71
C GLU A 761 -31.47 31.54 32.81
N ASN A 762 -32.34 31.61 33.83
CA ASN A 762 -32.35 30.69 34.97
C ASN A 762 -32.54 29.22 34.57
N GLU A 763 -33.38 28.95 33.57
CA GLU A 763 -33.65 27.60 33.10
C GLU A 763 -32.54 27.11 32.16
N LEU A 764 -32.09 27.97 31.24
CA LEU A 764 -31.01 27.65 30.30
C LEU A 764 -29.69 27.34 31.01
N ILE A 765 -29.42 27.96 32.16
CA ILE A 765 -28.24 27.64 32.99
C ILE A 765 -28.25 26.19 33.48
N GLN A 766 -29.43 25.60 33.72
CA GLN A 766 -29.53 24.21 34.18
C GLN A 766 -29.31 23.19 33.05
N LEU A 767 -29.36 23.62 31.78
CA LEU A 767 -29.13 22.77 30.62
C LEU A 767 -27.64 22.56 30.36
N SER A 768 -27.04 21.65 31.12
CA SER A 768 -25.59 21.39 31.06
C SER A 768 -25.07 20.89 29.69
N SER A 769 -25.95 20.33 28.85
CA SER A 769 -25.62 19.85 27.51
C SER A 769 -25.77 20.92 26.42
N LEU A 770 -26.40 22.06 26.73
CA LEU A 770 -26.67 23.10 25.73
C LEU A 770 -25.36 23.73 25.25
N ASN A 771 -25.13 23.65 23.94
CA ASN A 771 -23.91 24.11 23.29
C ASN A 771 -24.17 25.24 22.28
N THR A 772 -25.39 25.36 21.76
CA THR A 772 -25.76 26.35 20.74
C THR A 772 -27.18 26.87 20.96
N LEU A 773 -27.34 28.19 20.92
CA LEU A 773 -28.60 28.90 21.10
C LEU A 773 -28.76 29.97 20.01
N TYR A 774 -29.76 29.80 19.15
CA TYR A 774 -30.10 30.76 18.09
C TYR A 774 -31.28 31.63 18.53
N LEU A 775 -31.07 32.95 18.56
CA LEU A 775 -32.02 33.95 19.05
C LEU A 775 -32.02 35.21 18.17
N GLU A 776 -31.42 35.16 16.98
CA GLU A 776 -31.37 36.26 16.04
C GLU A 776 -32.78 36.73 15.68
N VAL A 777 -32.93 38.02 15.38
CA VAL A 777 -34.20 38.58 14.89
C VAL A 777 -35.34 38.30 15.89
N ASN A 778 -35.19 38.84 17.10
CA ASN A 778 -36.20 38.84 18.15
C ASN A 778 -36.33 40.25 18.74
N GLN A 779 -37.04 40.41 19.85
CA GLN A 779 -37.24 41.69 20.54
C GLN A 779 -36.47 41.73 21.87
N ILE A 780 -35.34 41.01 21.96
CA ILE A 780 -34.55 40.89 23.19
C ILE A 780 -33.72 42.15 23.41
N SER A 781 -34.01 42.89 24.47
CA SER A 781 -33.30 44.14 24.79
C SER A 781 -32.14 43.97 25.77
N LYS A 782 -32.16 42.92 26.59
CA LYS A 782 -31.19 42.65 27.66
C LYS A 782 -30.15 41.62 27.22
N PHE A 783 -28.87 41.95 27.40
CA PHE A 783 -27.77 41.02 27.15
C PHE A 783 -27.71 39.90 28.22
N PRO A 784 -27.64 38.60 27.85
CA PRO A 784 -27.75 37.46 28.77
C PRO A 784 -26.44 37.19 29.53
N SER A 785 -26.07 38.12 30.42
CA SER A 785 -24.79 38.11 31.13
C SER A 785 -24.64 36.89 32.04
N SER A 786 -25.71 36.47 32.71
CA SER A 786 -25.64 35.38 33.70
C SER A 786 -25.50 34.02 33.02
N LEU A 787 -26.18 33.83 31.88
CA LEU A 787 -26.09 32.62 31.08
C LEU A 787 -24.67 32.41 30.52
N ILE A 788 -24.05 33.44 29.94
CA ILE A 788 -22.70 33.36 29.37
C ILE A 788 -21.65 33.13 30.46
N GLN A 789 -21.84 33.74 31.65
CA GLN A 789 -20.95 33.53 32.78
C GLN A 789 -21.04 32.10 33.33
N ALA A 790 -22.24 31.52 33.37
CA ALA A 790 -22.44 30.13 33.80
C ALA A 790 -21.90 29.11 32.78
N ASN A 791 -22.05 29.37 31.47
CA ASN A 791 -21.56 28.50 30.40
C ASN A 791 -20.73 29.27 29.36
N SER A 792 -19.42 29.36 29.60
CA SER A 792 -18.48 30.07 28.72
C SER A 792 -18.20 29.38 27.38
N ASN A 793 -18.72 28.18 27.15
CA ASN A 793 -18.58 27.43 25.90
C ASN A 793 -19.84 27.49 25.02
N LEU A 794 -20.95 28.00 25.56
CA LEU A 794 -22.19 28.20 24.82
C LEU A 794 -21.99 29.17 23.66
N ARG A 795 -22.45 28.79 22.47
CA ARG A 795 -22.57 29.70 21.33
C ARG A 795 -23.95 30.33 21.35
N ILE A 796 -24.01 31.65 21.35
CA ILE A 796 -25.27 32.40 21.38
C ILE A 796 -25.26 33.39 20.22
N TYR A 797 -26.33 33.37 19.44
CA TYR A 797 -26.52 34.29 18.35
C TYR A 797 -27.68 35.23 18.66
N LEU A 798 -27.38 36.53 18.73
CA LEU A 798 -28.29 37.60 19.16
C LEU A 798 -28.37 38.72 18.11
N ASN A 799 -27.95 38.45 16.87
CA ASN A 799 -27.98 39.45 15.81
C ASN A 799 -29.41 40.01 15.65
N HIS A 800 -29.53 41.26 15.20
CA HIS A 800 -30.83 41.89 14.95
C HIS A 800 -31.79 41.92 16.17
N ASN A 801 -31.24 42.07 17.38
CA ASN A 801 -32.01 42.31 18.59
C ASN A 801 -31.80 43.75 19.11
N PRO A 802 -32.76 44.35 19.84
CA PRO A 802 -32.66 45.70 20.39
C PRO A 802 -31.71 45.83 21.60
N ILE A 803 -30.53 45.22 21.55
CA ILE A 803 -29.50 45.26 22.60
C ILE A 803 -28.72 46.57 22.51
N LEU A 804 -28.82 47.41 23.55
CA LEU A 804 -28.20 48.74 23.59
C LEU A 804 -26.76 48.72 24.13
N SER A 805 -26.45 47.84 25.07
CA SER A 805 -25.13 47.82 25.73
C SER A 805 -24.73 46.40 26.13
N ILE A 806 -23.41 46.15 26.11
CA ILE A 806 -22.80 44.89 26.51
C ILE A 806 -21.67 45.19 27.50
N PRO A 807 -21.60 44.51 28.66
CA PRO A 807 -20.52 44.72 29.61
C PRO A 807 -19.15 44.33 29.01
N SER A 808 -18.13 45.15 29.24
CA SER A 808 -16.77 44.95 28.69
C SER A 808 -16.10 43.65 29.13
N THR A 809 -16.57 43.04 30.22
CA THR A 809 -16.16 41.71 30.69
C THR A 809 -16.40 40.60 29.65
N PHE A 810 -17.32 40.82 28.69
CA PHE A 810 -17.65 39.83 27.65
C PHE A 810 -16.94 40.06 26.31
N ASN A 811 -15.99 41.00 26.24
CA ASN A 811 -15.23 41.27 25.00
C ASN A 811 -14.54 40.03 24.43
N THR A 812 -14.06 39.11 25.27
CA THR A 812 -13.44 37.85 24.82
C THR A 812 -14.46 36.87 24.22
N ALA A 813 -15.70 36.85 24.73
CA ALA A 813 -16.76 36.02 24.17
C ALA A 813 -17.22 36.53 22.79
N LEU A 814 -17.24 37.86 22.63
CA LEU A 814 -17.49 38.53 21.34
C LEU A 814 -16.36 38.29 20.34
N SER A 815 -15.10 38.51 20.73
CA SER A 815 -13.95 38.37 19.83
C SER A 815 -13.68 36.93 19.40
N SER A 816 -14.08 35.94 20.21
CA SER A 816 -14.04 34.52 19.84
C SER A 816 -15.23 34.06 18.98
N MET A 817 -16.14 34.97 18.61
CA MET A 817 -17.39 34.69 17.88
C MET A 817 -18.28 33.63 18.54
N LYS A 818 -18.13 33.41 19.85
CA LYS A 818 -19.06 32.59 20.64
C LYS A 818 -20.37 33.31 20.87
N VAL A 819 -20.32 34.64 21.03
CA VAL A 819 -21.51 35.49 21.13
C VAL A 819 -21.54 36.44 19.95
N GLN A 820 -22.60 36.37 19.16
CA GLN A 820 -22.78 37.22 17.98
C GLN A 820 -23.89 38.24 18.24
N VAL A 821 -23.61 39.51 17.97
CA VAL A 821 -24.48 40.66 18.26
C VAL A 821 -24.48 41.66 17.10
N ALA A 822 -24.21 41.17 15.89
CA ALA A 822 -24.19 42.00 14.69
C ALA A 822 -25.57 42.65 14.47
N SER A 823 -25.58 43.82 13.83
CA SER A 823 -26.83 44.53 13.51
C SER A 823 -27.71 44.87 14.74
N THR A 824 -27.12 44.97 15.94
CA THR A 824 -27.78 45.45 17.17
C THR A 824 -27.52 46.96 17.38
N PRO A 825 -28.36 47.68 18.15
CA PRO A 825 -28.09 49.06 18.55
C PRO A 825 -26.70 49.29 19.16
N PHE A 826 -26.19 48.33 19.93
CA PHE A 826 -24.82 48.33 20.45
C PHE A 826 -23.76 48.44 19.33
N CYS A 827 -23.94 47.69 18.24
CA CYS A 827 -23.02 47.74 17.10
C CYS A 827 -23.18 49.02 16.27
N PHE A 828 -24.39 49.58 16.17
CA PHE A 828 -24.61 50.86 15.51
C PHE A 828 -23.97 52.02 16.27
N SER A 829 -24.02 52.01 17.61
CA SER A 829 -23.35 53.04 18.43
C SER A 829 -21.83 52.87 18.50
N ASN A 830 -21.34 51.64 18.32
CA ASN A 830 -19.93 51.27 18.46
C ASN A 830 -19.33 50.77 17.15
N ALA A 831 -19.57 51.46 16.03
CA ALA A 831 -19.08 51.07 14.71
C ALA A 831 -17.54 50.94 14.60
N SER A 832 -16.79 51.53 15.55
CA SER A 832 -15.33 51.39 15.66
C SER A 832 -14.86 50.08 16.30
N PHE A 833 -15.79 49.27 16.85
CA PHE A 833 -15.48 47.93 17.35
C PHE A 833 -15.16 47.00 16.16
N SER A 834 -14.34 45.96 16.38
CA SER A 834 -13.82 45.10 15.30
C SER A 834 -14.88 44.72 14.26
N VAL A 835 -14.54 44.86 12.96
CA VAL A 835 -15.40 44.47 11.81
C VAL A 835 -15.84 43.00 11.89
N GLN A 836 -15.11 42.17 12.65
CA GLN A 836 -15.48 40.78 12.89
C GLN A 836 -16.64 40.62 13.89
N ILE A 837 -16.86 41.58 14.79
CA ILE A 837 -17.90 41.55 15.84
C ILE A 837 -19.14 42.29 15.36
N CYS A 838 -18.96 43.51 14.85
CA CYS A 838 -20.04 44.36 14.35
C CYS A 838 -20.03 44.39 12.82
N TYR A 839 -20.24 43.23 12.22
CA TYR A 839 -20.43 43.11 10.78
C TYR A 839 -21.88 43.45 10.40
N GLN A 840 -22.11 43.65 9.10
CA GLN A 840 -23.43 43.84 8.53
C GLN A 840 -23.88 42.56 7.80
N ASP A 841 -25.10 42.13 8.08
CA ASP A 841 -25.76 41.03 7.38
C ASP A 841 -26.33 41.47 6.02
N CYS A 842 -26.52 40.54 5.09
CA CYS A 842 -26.99 40.84 3.73
C CYS A 842 -28.49 41.19 3.65
N ALA A 843 -29.28 40.76 4.63
CA ALA A 843 -30.67 41.13 4.80
C ALA A 843 -31.02 41.20 6.30
N PRO A 844 -32.02 42.03 6.71
CA PRO A 844 -32.36 42.24 8.12
C PRO A 844 -32.81 41.00 8.89
N THR A 845 -33.31 39.99 8.19
CA THR A 845 -33.79 38.73 8.77
C THR A 845 -32.82 37.57 8.54
N CYS A 846 -31.75 37.79 7.78
CA CYS A 846 -30.82 36.74 7.36
C CYS A 846 -29.48 36.87 8.12
N GLY A 847 -29.32 36.10 9.19
CA GLY A 847 -28.02 36.00 9.85
C GLY A 847 -27.00 35.26 8.98
N ARG A 848 -25.72 35.67 9.00
CA ARG A 848 -24.62 35.02 8.25
C ARG A 848 -24.57 33.49 8.36
N ILE A 849 -25.03 32.89 9.46
CA ILE A 849 -25.02 31.44 9.66
C ILE A 849 -26.03 30.68 8.79
N HIS A 850 -27.06 31.37 8.31
CA HIS A 850 -28.10 30.82 7.45
C HIS A 850 -27.65 30.77 6.00
N LEU A 851 -26.73 31.67 5.61
CA LEU A 851 -26.18 31.70 4.27
C LEU A 851 -25.41 30.42 3.92
N PHE A 852 -25.76 29.81 2.79
CA PHE A 852 -25.10 28.62 2.24
C PHE A 852 -25.18 27.41 3.20
N ASN A 853 -26.37 27.19 3.77
CA ASN A 853 -26.68 26.10 4.68
C ASN A 853 -27.41 24.90 4.08
N TYR A 854 -27.57 24.88 2.76
CA TYR A 854 -28.25 23.83 1.99
C TYR A 854 -29.73 23.65 2.38
N LEU A 855 -30.31 24.65 3.04
CA LEU A 855 -31.75 24.88 3.11
C LEU A 855 -32.05 26.16 2.35
N CYS A 856 -33.21 26.23 1.72
CA CYS A 856 -33.70 27.53 1.29
C CYS A 856 -34.31 28.25 2.51
N ASP A 857 -33.50 29.05 3.22
CA ASP A 857 -34.01 29.87 4.31
C ASP A 857 -34.78 31.07 3.74
N HIS A 858 -36.09 31.14 3.98
CA HIS A 858 -36.95 32.19 3.44
C HIS A 858 -36.48 33.58 3.89
N SER A 859 -35.96 33.67 5.12
CA SER A 859 -35.35 34.87 5.66
C SER A 859 -34.10 35.35 4.89
N CYS A 860 -33.42 34.45 4.18
CA CYS A 860 -32.21 34.68 3.35
C CYS A 860 -32.48 34.66 1.83
N ASN A 861 -33.69 34.31 1.39
CA ASN A 861 -34.09 34.26 0.00
C ASN A 861 -34.31 35.66 -0.61
N THR A 862 -33.23 36.43 -0.75
CA THR A 862 -33.25 37.79 -1.30
C THR A 862 -32.10 37.97 -2.28
N SER A 863 -32.25 38.89 -3.24
CA SER A 863 -31.18 39.19 -4.21
C SER A 863 -29.93 39.78 -3.56
N THR A 864 -30.05 40.49 -2.43
CA THR A 864 -28.90 41.03 -1.68
C THR A 864 -28.09 39.94 -0.98
N CYS A 865 -28.74 38.83 -0.62
CA CYS A 865 -28.11 37.62 -0.08
C CYS A 865 -27.74 36.61 -1.17
N ASN A 866 -27.85 36.98 -2.45
CA ASN A 866 -27.68 36.07 -3.60
C ASN A 866 -28.54 34.81 -3.50
N PHE A 867 -29.81 34.94 -3.08
CA PHE A 867 -30.77 33.83 -2.93
C PHE A 867 -30.20 32.70 -2.06
N ASP A 868 -29.82 33.05 -0.82
CA ASP A 868 -29.15 32.15 0.11
C ASP A 868 -27.85 31.54 -0.45
N GLN A 869 -27.03 32.40 -1.07
CA GLN A 869 -25.83 31.99 -1.83
C GLN A 869 -26.04 30.86 -2.86
N GLY A 870 -27.26 30.69 -3.34
CA GLY A 870 -27.62 29.68 -4.32
C GLY A 870 -28.52 28.56 -3.80
N ASP A 871 -28.72 28.42 -2.48
CA ASP A 871 -29.52 27.33 -1.92
C ASP A 871 -31.01 27.44 -2.28
N CYS A 872 -31.50 28.66 -2.55
CA CYS A 872 -32.89 28.92 -2.97
C CYS A 872 -33.12 28.97 -4.49
N ILE A 873 -32.08 28.75 -5.31
CA ILE A 873 -32.20 28.92 -6.77
C ILE A 873 -32.90 27.72 -7.44
N ASP A 874 -32.79 26.53 -6.84
CA ASP A 874 -33.36 25.26 -7.35
C ASP A 874 -34.65 24.83 -6.61
N SER A 875 -35.12 25.59 -5.61
CA SER A 875 -36.19 25.23 -4.66
C SER A 875 -37.60 25.68 -5.04
#